data_AF-A0A5D3DCX3-F1
#
_entry.id   AF-A0A5D3DCX3-F1
#
_cell.length_a   1.000
_cell.length_b   1.000
_cell.length_c   1.000
_cell.angle_alpha   90.00
_cell.angle_beta   90.00
_cell.angle_gamma   90.00
#
_symmetry.space_group_name_H-M   'P 1'
#
loop_
_entity.id
_entity.type
_entity.pdbx_description
1 polymer ?
#
loop_
_entity_poly.entity_id
_entity_poly.type
_entity_poly.pdbx_seq_one_letter_code
_entity_poly.pdbx_strand_id
1 'polypeptide(L)'
;MDYLGRQAGLSFLLIIIYNCSDQVLSTREKRQAKSREKAVQSVRETAQAREKWKSAKDIAKKHAVELQTQFSRTFSRRKSTKQPDLKGFGQPKPGTDAALGSMPPLGGSSSSAAMKGKKEKSNLTKMMQSIEKDPDSQEGFNLEIGDKNIKKQAPKGKQLHTQSQIFKYAYGQIEKEKAMQEQNKNLTFSGVISMANDIDIEIRKRPMIEVAFKDLTLTLKGNNRHLMRCVTGKIMPGKVSAVMGPSGAGKTTFLSALAGKVTGCTMSGMILINGKTESIHSYKKIIGFVPQDDIVHGNLTVEENLWFSARCRLSADLLIPEKVLVVERVIESLGLQAVRDSLVGTVEKRGISGGQRKRVNVGLEMVMEPSLLILDEPTSGLDSSSSQLLLKALRREALEGVNICMVVHQPSYTLFSMFDELILLAKGGLTVYHGPVKKLEEYFATLGITVPERVNPPDYFIDILEGIVKPTTTTGITYKQLPVRWMLHNGYPVPMDMLQSIEGMEASTSGENSSHGGTSAPDSGDSVSFAGEFWQDVKHTVVMKRDHIQLNFLKSSDLSNRKTPGVAQQYKYFLGRVGKQRLREARTQAVDYLILLLAGICLGTLAKVSDESFGSLGYTYTVIAVSLLCKIAALRSFSLDKLHYWRESSSGMSSLAYFLAKDTIDHFNTIIKPMVYLSMFYFFNNPRSSITDNYIVLVCLVYCVTGIAYALAIFLEPGPAQLWSVLLPVVLMLIATHNSDDNKLVDSISKVCYTKWALEAFVIANAKRYSGVWLITRCGSLMQNRYDLKNWYKCLICLFATGAISRGTAFFCMVTFQKK
;
A
#
# COMPACT_ATOMS: atom_id res chain seq x y z
N MET A 1 46.69 3.63 -28.10
CA MET A 1 46.35 2.73 -26.99
C MET A 1 45.21 3.29 -26.13
N ASP A 2 45.37 4.48 -25.54
CA ASP A 2 44.54 5.00 -24.43
C ASP A 2 43.02 5.01 -24.66
N TYR A 3 42.57 5.27 -25.89
CA TYR A 3 41.14 5.20 -26.25
C TYR A 3 40.57 3.79 -26.09
N LEU A 4 41.33 2.75 -26.45
CA LEU A 4 40.93 1.35 -26.29
C LEU A 4 40.78 0.98 -24.80
N GLY A 5 41.71 1.46 -23.96
CA GLY A 5 41.63 1.30 -22.50
C GLY A 5 40.41 1.98 -21.89
N ARG A 6 40.04 3.17 -22.37
CA ARG A 6 38.82 3.88 -21.94
C ARG A 6 37.52 3.20 -22.42
N GLN A 7 37.50 2.68 -23.65
CA GLN A 7 36.34 1.94 -24.18
C GLN A 7 36.15 0.60 -23.46
N ALA A 8 37.22 -0.19 -23.29
CA ALA A 8 37.21 -1.41 -22.48
C ALA A 8 36.78 -1.11 -21.03
N GLY A 9 37.32 -0.05 -20.44
CA GLY A 9 36.95 0.43 -19.11
C GLY A 9 35.45 0.72 -18.97
N LEU A 10 34.84 1.47 -19.90
CA LEU A 10 33.40 1.76 -19.88
C LEU A 10 32.54 0.50 -19.97
N SER A 11 32.83 -0.41 -20.91
CA SER A 11 32.11 -1.68 -21.05
C SER A 11 32.26 -2.57 -19.81
N PHE A 12 33.47 -2.64 -19.25
CA PHE A 12 33.74 -3.43 -18.05
C PHE A 12 33.07 -2.84 -16.80
N LEU A 13 33.02 -1.51 -16.67
CA LEU A 13 32.34 -0.81 -15.58
C LEU A 13 30.81 -0.99 -15.67
N LEU A 14 30.23 -0.98 -16.88
CA LEU A 14 28.82 -1.34 -17.10
C LEU A 14 28.53 -2.81 -16.73
N ILE A 15 29.42 -3.75 -17.06
CA ILE A 15 29.30 -5.17 -16.69
C ILE A 15 29.45 -5.38 -15.17
N ILE A 16 30.33 -4.62 -14.50
CA ILE A 16 30.45 -4.62 -13.04
C ILE A 16 29.17 -4.08 -12.39
N ILE A 17 28.63 -2.96 -12.87
CA ILE A 17 27.34 -2.43 -12.38
C ILE A 17 26.23 -3.46 -12.56
N TYR A 18 26.16 -4.11 -13.72
CA TYR A 18 25.18 -5.15 -14.06
C TYR A 18 25.23 -6.33 -13.07
N ASN A 19 26.39 -6.93 -12.84
CA ASN A 19 26.51 -8.10 -11.96
C ASN A 19 26.45 -7.73 -10.47
N CYS A 20 27.05 -6.61 -10.06
CA CYS A 20 27.15 -6.26 -8.63
C CYS A 20 25.90 -5.59 -8.06
N SER A 21 25.03 -4.96 -8.87
CA SER A 21 23.83 -4.23 -8.37
C SER A 21 22.93 -5.10 -7.47
N ASP A 22 22.36 -6.18 -8.02
CA ASP A 22 21.45 -7.06 -7.28
C ASP A 22 22.19 -7.88 -6.20
N GLN A 23 23.47 -8.19 -6.42
CA GLN A 23 24.29 -8.90 -5.43
C GLN A 23 24.60 -8.02 -4.21
N VAL A 24 24.84 -6.72 -4.38
CA VAL A 24 25.06 -5.76 -3.29
C VAL A 24 23.75 -5.47 -2.53
N LEU A 25 22.62 -5.34 -3.23
CA LEU A 25 21.31 -5.19 -2.57
C LEU A 25 20.98 -6.42 -1.72
N SER A 26 21.02 -7.61 -2.31
CA SER A 26 20.65 -8.86 -1.62
C SER A 26 21.62 -9.26 -0.50
N THR A 27 22.93 -8.95 -0.61
CA THR A 27 23.88 -9.17 0.51
C THR A 27 23.67 -8.17 1.65
N ARG A 28 23.29 -6.92 1.36
CA ARG A 28 22.91 -5.93 2.39
C ARG A 28 21.63 -6.34 3.11
N GLU A 29 20.62 -6.79 2.38
CA GLU A 29 19.34 -7.29 2.92
C GLU A 29 19.57 -8.52 3.82
N LYS A 30 20.36 -9.51 3.36
CA LYS A 30 20.77 -10.69 4.17
C LYS A 30 21.53 -10.31 5.46
N ARG A 31 22.33 -9.23 5.47
CA ARG A 31 23.01 -8.74 6.69
C ARG A 31 22.02 -8.14 7.68
N GLN A 32 21.00 -7.41 7.21
CA GLN A 32 19.96 -6.85 8.08
C GLN A 32 19.04 -7.93 8.65
N ALA A 33 18.62 -8.91 7.84
CA ALA A 33 17.86 -10.07 8.30
C ALA A 33 18.57 -10.82 9.45
N LYS A 34 19.86 -11.15 9.29
CA LYS A 34 20.67 -11.79 10.35
C LYS A 34 20.81 -10.97 11.64
N SER A 35 20.82 -9.63 11.55
CA SER A 35 20.82 -8.78 12.75
C SER A 35 19.45 -8.70 13.42
N ARG A 36 18.37 -8.83 12.66
CA ARG A 36 16.98 -8.84 13.11
C ARG A 36 16.64 -10.17 13.79
N GLU A 37 17.02 -11.29 13.19
CA GLU A 37 16.89 -12.65 13.74
C GLU A 37 17.55 -12.78 15.12
N LYS A 38 18.80 -12.31 15.26
CA LYS A 38 19.51 -12.28 16.56
C LYS A 38 18.82 -11.40 17.62
N ALA A 39 18.09 -10.36 17.20
CA ALA A 39 17.28 -9.56 18.10
C ALA A 39 16.01 -10.30 18.53
N VAL A 40 15.28 -10.94 17.59
CA VAL A 40 14.10 -11.78 17.89
C VAL A 40 14.47 -12.92 18.86
N GLN A 41 15.53 -13.67 18.56
CA GLN A 41 15.97 -14.78 19.40
C GLN A 41 16.31 -14.31 20.82
N SER A 42 17.15 -13.27 20.95
CA SER A 42 17.53 -12.72 22.25
C SER A 42 16.34 -12.15 23.04
N VAL A 43 15.28 -11.68 22.38
CA VAL A 43 14.07 -11.22 23.04
C VAL A 43 13.25 -12.41 23.54
N ARG A 44 12.97 -13.41 22.68
CA ARG A 44 12.25 -14.65 23.03
C ARG A 44 12.90 -15.40 24.18
N GLU A 45 14.23 -15.50 24.18
CA GLU A 45 14.99 -16.12 25.28
C GLU A 45 14.74 -15.38 26.61
N THR A 46 14.70 -14.04 26.61
CA THR A 46 14.36 -13.27 27.82
C THR A 46 12.88 -13.34 28.21
N ALA A 47 11.95 -13.51 27.27
CA ALA A 47 10.54 -13.71 27.56
C ALA A 47 10.30 -15.08 28.21
N GLN A 48 10.81 -16.16 27.61
CA GLN A 48 10.73 -17.51 28.17
C GLN A 48 11.43 -17.61 29.53
N ALA A 49 12.54 -16.90 29.75
CA ALA A 49 13.17 -16.81 31.07
C ALA A 49 12.27 -16.11 32.10
N ARG A 50 11.57 -15.03 31.72
CA ARG A 50 10.60 -14.34 32.59
C ARG A 50 9.38 -15.20 32.90
N GLU A 51 8.88 -15.99 31.96
CA GLU A 51 7.76 -16.91 32.16
C GLU A 51 8.14 -18.05 33.11
N LYS A 52 9.29 -18.68 32.90
CA LYS A 52 9.86 -19.69 33.81
C LYS A 52 10.10 -19.13 35.22
N TRP A 53 10.50 -17.86 35.33
CA TRP A 53 10.64 -17.18 36.61
C TRP A 53 9.29 -16.86 37.27
N LYS A 54 8.28 -16.42 36.51
CA LYS A 54 6.91 -16.21 37.01
C LYS A 54 6.33 -17.51 37.56
N SER A 55 6.36 -18.60 36.78
CA SER A 55 5.81 -19.89 37.22
C SER A 55 6.56 -20.44 38.43
N ALA A 56 7.90 -20.32 38.49
CA ALA A 56 8.67 -20.66 39.69
C ALA A 56 8.28 -19.81 40.91
N LYS A 57 8.07 -18.50 40.75
CA LYS A 57 7.60 -17.61 41.83
C LYS A 57 6.19 -17.95 42.29
N ASP A 58 5.29 -18.29 41.38
CA ASP A 58 3.90 -18.65 41.70
C ASP A 58 3.82 -20.04 42.37
N ILE A 59 4.68 -21.00 41.98
CA ILE A 59 4.84 -22.28 42.68
C ILE A 59 5.40 -22.05 44.10
N ALA A 60 6.44 -21.22 44.25
CA ALA A 60 7.00 -20.87 45.55
C ALA A 60 5.97 -20.15 46.44
N LYS A 61 5.15 -19.25 45.88
CA LYS A 61 4.05 -18.58 46.61
C LYS A 61 2.95 -19.56 47.02
N LYS A 62 2.61 -20.53 46.17
CA LYS A 62 1.66 -21.61 46.51
C LYS A 62 2.19 -22.46 47.67
N HIS A 63 3.44 -22.92 47.62
CA HIS A 63 4.04 -23.68 48.73
C HIS A 63 4.17 -22.84 50.01
N ALA A 64 4.45 -21.53 49.92
CA ALA A 64 4.45 -20.66 51.09
C ALA A 64 3.07 -20.57 51.76
N VAL A 65 2.00 -20.43 50.97
CA VAL A 65 0.60 -20.42 51.47
C VAL A 65 0.16 -21.82 51.97
N GLU A 66 0.62 -22.89 51.34
CA GLU A 66 0.39 -24.26 51.78
C GLU A 66 1.07 -24.55 53.13
N LEU A 67 2.35 -24.18 53.28
CA LEU A 67 3.06 -24.24 54.57
C LEU A 67 2.37 -23.37 55.62
N GLN A 68 2.00 -22.12 55.28
CA GLN A 68 1.32 -21.22 56.20
C GLN A 68 -0.02 -21.80 56.68
N THR A 69 -0.80 -22.43 55.80
CA THR A 69 -2.07 -23.09 56.17
C THR A 69 -1.88 -24.42 56.91
N GLN A 70 -0.80 -25.17 56.67
CA GLN A 70 -0.41 -26.31 57.51
C GLN A 70 0.00 -25.88 58.92
N PHE A 71 0.77 -24.79 59.07
CA PHE A 71 1.13 -24.23 60.37
C PHE A 71 -0.08 -23.64 61.10
N SER A 72 -0.99 -22.92 60.42
CA SER A 72 -2.24 -22.46 61.02
C SER A 72 -3.12 -23.62 61.54
N ARG A 73 -3.09 -24.79 60.87
CA ARG A 73 -3.82 -25.99 61.32
C ARG A 73 -3.17 -26.75 62.48
N THR A 74 -1.87 -26.57 62.73
CA THR A 74 -1.16 -27.26 63.83
C THR A 74 -1.17 -26.49 65.15
N PHE A 75 -1.38 -25.17 65.14
CA PHE A 75 -1.38 -24.36 66.38
C PHE A 75 -2.75 -24.20 67.08
N SER A 76 -3.86 -24.66 66.49
CA SER A 76 -5.21 -24.39 67.01
C SER A 76 -5.89 -25.55 67.76
N ARG A 77 -5.22 -26.24 68.70
CA ARG A 77 -5.88 -27.32 69.49
C ARG A 77 -5.32 -27.61 70.90
N ARG A 78 -5.62 -26.77 71.92
CA ARG A 78 -5.52 -27.20 73.33
C ARG A 78 -6.34 -26.43 74.39
N LYS A 79 -7.67 -26.66 74.47
CA LYS A 79 -8.49 -26.63 75.71
C LYS A 79 -9.88 -27.22 75.47
N SER A 80 -10.61 -27.56 76.55
CA SER A 80 -11.79 -28.46 76.61
C SER A 80 -11.42 -29.95 76.48
N THR A 81 -11.48 -30.85 77.48
CA THR A 81 -12.18 -30.97 78.79
C THR A 81 -13.55 -31.69 78.76
N LYS A 82 -13.50 -33.02 79.03
CA LYS A 82 -14.58 -33.95 79.47
C LYS A 82 -15.77 -34.28 78.54
N GLN A 83 -15.75 -35.52 78.01
CA GLN A 83 -16.70 -36.65 78.23
C GLN A 83 -18.24 -36.49 78.11
N PRO A 84 -19.04 -37.58 77.85
CA PRO A 84 -18.69 -38.97 77.43
C PRO A 84 -19.65 -39.62 76.37
N ASP A 85 -19.53 -40.95 76.22
CA ASP A 85 -20.57 -41.97 75.85
C ASP A 85 -20.90 -42.45 74.40
N LEU A 86 -20.24 -43.58 74.06
CA LEU A 86 -20.79 -44.95 73.85
C LEU A 86 -21.60 -45.40 72.59
N LYS A 87 -21.31 -46.66 72.19
CA LYS A 87 -21.98 -47.57 71.20
C LYS A 87 -21.82 -47.22 69.70
N GLY A 88 -21.68 -48.19 68.77
CA GLY A 88 -21.38 -49.63 68.90
C GLY A 88 -21.78 -50.50 67.68
N PHE A 89 -20.88 -51.39 67.21
CA PHE A 89 -21.06 -52.43 66.14
C PHE A 89 -21.38 -51.92 64.70
N GLY A 90 -21.10 -52.65 63.60
CA GLY A 90 -20.53 -54.01 63.43
C GLY A 90 -19.89 -54.27 62.03
N GLN A 91 -19.48 -55.53 61.78
CA GLN A 91 -18.72 -56.06 60.60
C GLN A 91 -19.67 -56.76 59.56
N PRO A 92 -19.26 -57.45 58.45
CA PRO A 92 -17.91 -57.89 57.99
C PRO A 92 -17.56 -57.80 56.45
N LYS A 93 -16.41 -58.41 56.11
CA LYS A 93 -15.62 -58.60 54.85
C LYS A 93 -16.11 -59.78 53.94
N PRO A 94 -15.38 -60.29 52.89
CA PRO A 94 -14.50 -59.72 51.81
C PRO A 94 -14.72 -60.34 50.37
N GLY A 95 -13.89 -59.97 49.35
CA GLY A 95 -13.63 -60.82 48.15
C GLY A 95 -12.74 -60.23 47.01
N THR A 96 -11.61 -60.91 46.71
CA THR A 96 -10.79 -61.08 45.45
C THR A 96 -11.06 -60.27 44.14
N ASP A 97 -10.10 -59.98 43.22
CA ASP A 97 -8.65 -60.33 43.09
C ASP A 97 -7.84 -59.47 42.04
N ALA A 98 -6.50 -59.70 41.96
CA ALA A 98 -5.53 -59.37 40.86
C ALA A 98 -5.13 -57.88 40.57
N ALA A 99 -3.90 -57.50 40.11
CA ALA A 99 -2.56 -58.14 39.99
C ALA A 99 -1.42 -57.08 39.71
N LEU A 100 -0.14 -57.52 39.59
CA LEU A 100 1.14 -56.77 39.32
C LEU A 100 1.70 -55.92 40.50
N GLY A 101 3.01 -55.66 40.70
CA GLY A 101 4.27 -56.08 40.03
C GLY A 101 5.14 -54.88 39.56
N SER A 102 6.48 -54.79 39.72
CA SER A 102 7.51 -55.57 40.47
C SER A 102 8.85 -54.76 40.65
N MET A 103 9.95 -55.39 41.10
CA MET A 103 11.35 -54.87 41.22
C MET A 103 12.35 -56.04 40.96
N PRO A 104 13.68 -55.88 40.67
CA PRO A 104 14.72 -55.15 41.46
C PRO A 104 15.92 -54.60 40.60
N PRO A 105 17.23 -54.66 40.99
CA PRO A 105 17.97 -54.02 42.10
C PRO A 105 19.11 -53.06 41.61
N LEU A 106 19.95 -52.56 42.54
CA LEU A 106 21.25 -51.93 42.24
C LEU A 106 22.37 -52.46 43.18
N GLY A 107 23.61 -52.60 42.69
CA GLY A 107 24.82 -52.98 43.45
C GLY A 107 25.93 -51.93 43.32
N GLY A 108 26.92 -51.90 44.23
CA GLY A 108 27.82 -50.74 44.40
C GLY A 108 29.31 -51.01 44.64
N SER A 109 29.96 -50.09 45.39
CA SER A 109 31.42 -49.86 45.52
C SER A 109 32.08 -49.27 44.25
N SER A 110 33.21 -48.56 44.25
CA SER A 110 34.12 -48.02 45.30
C SER A 110 34.69 -46.65 44.81
N SER A 111 35.62 -45.90 45.42
CA SER A 111 36.48 -46.06 46.61
C SER A 111 36.66 -44.71 47.35
N SER A 112 37.87 -44.27 47.75
CA SER A 112 38.10 -43.00 48.48
C SER A 112 39.54 -42.42 48.34
N ALA A 113 39.65 -41.07 48.37
CA ALA A 113 40.80 -40.28 48.82
C ALA A 113 40.41 -38.78 48.92
N ALA A 114 41.19 -37.93 49.60
CA ALA A 114 40.77 -36.56 49.97
C ALA A 114 41.84 -35.47 49.79
N MET A 115 41.39 -34.22 49.60
CA MET A 115 42.20 -33.02 49.89
C MET A 115 41.30 -31.83 50.29
N LYS A 116 41.81 -30.93 51.16
CA LYS A 116 41.06 -29.79 51.71
C LYS A 116 41.19 -28.54 50.83
N GLY A 117 40.08 -27.82 50.62
CA GLY A 117 40.04 -26.48 50.03
C GLY A 117 38.87 -25.66 50.59
N LYS A 118 39.06 -24.35 50.77
CA LYS A 118 38.01 -23.44 51.29
C LYS A 118 36.80 -23.41 50.34
N LYS A 119 35.57 -23.43 50.89
CA LYS A 119 34.36 -23.04 50.17
C LYS A 119 33.72 -21.83 50.86
N GLU A 120 33.44 -20.80 50.07
CA GLU A 120 32.70 -19.62 50.52
C GLU A 120 31.23 -19.97 50.79
N LYS A 121 30.60 -19.26 51.74
CA LYS A 121 29.15 -19.36 51.94
C LYS A 121 28.46 -18.74 50.72
N SER A 122 27.59 -19.50 50.05
CA SER A 122 27.02 -19.10 48.77
C SER A 122 26.14 -17.86 48.87
N ASN A 123 26.09 -17.08 47.78
CA ASN A 123 25.31 -15.83 47.71
C ASN A 123 23.81 -16.04 47.96
N LEU A 124 23.31 -17.28 47.85
CA LEU A 124 21.94 -17.67 48.15
C LEU A 124 21.51 -17.32 49.59
N THR A 125 22.38 -17.56 50.58
CA THR A 125 22.03 -17.31 51.99
C THR A 125 21.92 -15.81 52.30
N LYS A 126 22.79 -14.98 51.70
CA LYS A 126 22.68 -13.52 51.77
C LYS A 126 21.40 -13.02 51.10
N MET A 127 21.04 -13.59 49.94
CA MET A 127 19.83 -13.24 49.21
C MET A 127 18.54 -13.56 49.98
N MET A 128 18.48 -14.71 50.66
CA MET A 128 17.36 -15.05 51.54
C MET A 128 17.24 -14.05 52.70
N GLN A 129 18.34 -13.71 53.36
CA GLN A 129 18.35 -12.73 54.46
C GLN A 129 18.02 -11.28 54.04
N SER A 130 18.18 -10.92 52.76
CA SER A 130 17.68 -9.63 52.25
C SER A 130 16.17 -9.63 51.95
N ILE A 131 15.59 -10.78 51.61
CA ILE A 131 14.15 -10.91 51.28
C ILE A 131 13.29 -10.89 52.55
N GLU A 132 13.81 -11.41 53.66
CA GLU A 132 13.13 -11.47 54.96
C GLU A 132 12.96 -10.11 55.66
N LYS A 133 13.60 -9.04 55.15
CA LYS A 133 13.61 -7.71 55.80
C LYS A 133 12.67 -6.65 55.19
N ASP A 134 12.33 -6.72 53.91
CA ASP A 134 11.49 -5.70 53.23
C ASP A 134 10.63 -6.35 52.11
N PRO A 135 9.39 -6.83 52.43
CA PRO A 135 8.60 -7.66 51.52
C PRO A 135 8.06 -6.94 50.27
N ASP A 136 7.89 -5.60 50.32
CA ASP A 136 7.32 -4.80 49.23
C ASP A 136 8.37 -4.01 48.41
N SER A 137 9.67 -4.25 48.63
CA SER A 137 10.74 -3.55 47.90
C SER A 137 10.91 -4.06 46.46
N GLN A 138 10.70 -3.20 45.46
CA GLN A 138 10.97 -3.51 44.04
C GLN A 138 12.45 -3.30 43.64
N GLU A 139 13.35 -3.13 44.60
CA GLU A 139 14.75 -2.68 44.41
C GLU A 139 15.76 -3.85 44.29
N GLY A 140 15.39 -4.94 43.62
CA GLY A 140 16.09 -6.23 43.73
C GLY A 140 16.58 -6.89 42.44
N PHE A 141 17.45 -6.23 41.65
CA PHE A 141 18.61 -6.84 40.94
C PHE A 141 19.38 -5.79 40.12
N ASN A 142 20.62 -5.49 40.53
CA ASN A 142 21.64 -4.92 39.64
C ASN A 142 22.79 -5.93 39.61
N LEU A 143 23.13 -6.45 38.43
CA LEU A 143 24.31 -7.30 38.23
C LEU A 143 25.24 -6.58 37.25
N GLU A 144 26.50 -6.41 37.64
CA GLU A 144 27.36 -5.37 37.07
C GLU A 144 27.84 -5.69 35.64
N ILE A 145 27.18 -5.05 34.68
CA ILE A 145 27.83 -4.49 33.50
C ILE A 145 27.85 -2.96 33.71
N GLY A 146 28.83 -2.26 33.12
CA GLY A 146 29.19 -0.88 33.47
C GLY A 146 28.08 0.19 33.38
N ASP A 147 28.40 1.37 33.92
CA ASP A 147 27.61 2.61 33.95
C ASP A 147 26.40 2.64 34.91
N LYS A 148 26.73 2.84 36.20
CA LYS A 148 25.78 3.17 37.28
C LYS A 148 25.21 4.59 37.10
N ASN A 149 24.16 4.76 36.29
CA ASN A 149 23.26 5.93 36.41
C ASN A 149 21.88 5.81 35.70
N ILE A 150 21.26 4.62 35.64
CA ILE A 150 19.89 4.46 35.10
C ILE A 150 18.97 3.69 36.08
N LYS A 151 18.43 4.41 37.06
CA LYS A 151 17.14 4.10 37.72
C LYS A 151 16.20 5.30 37.51
N LYS A 152 14.87 5.05 37.49
CA LYS A 152 13.82 6.01 37.07
C LYS A 152 13.84 6.45 35.59
N GLN A 153 13.99 5.49 34.67
CA GLN A 153 13.26 5.51 33.40
C GLN A 153 13.35 4.16 32.68
N ALA A 154 12.21 3.61 32.25
CA ALA A 154 12.23 2.79 31.04
C ALA A 154 12.63 3.73 29.88
N PRO A 155 13.52 3.32 28.96
CA PRO A 155 14.08 4.25 27.97
C PRO A 155 13.02 4.65 26.93
N LYS A 156 12.28 5.73 27.22
CA LYS A 156 11.55 6.53 26.24
C LYS A 156 12.53 6.84 25.12
N GLY A 157 12.21 6.46 23.88
CA GLY A 157 13.16 5.99 22.84
C GLY A 157 14.22 6.97 22.27
N LYS A 158 14.59 8.01 23.02
CA LYS A 158 15.49 9.12 22.65
C LYS A 158 16.98 8.74 22.50
N GLN A 159 17.41 7.56 22.96
CA GLN A 159 18.83 7.12 22.96
C GLN A 159 19.04 5.67 22.46
N LEU A 160 18.29 5.22 21.45
CA LEU A 160 18.54 3.94 20.77
C LEU A 160 19.33 4.17 19.48
N HIS A 161 20.66 4.03 19.54
CA HIS A 161 21.56 4.35 18.42
C HIS A 161 21.78 3.18 17.45
N THR A 162 21.77 1.93 17.92
CA THR A 162 22.13 0.76 17.10
C THR A 162 20.87 0.05 16.59
N GLN A 163 20.83 -0.35 15.31
CA GLN A 163 19.69 -1.07 14.72
C GLN A 163 19.28 -2.31 15.52
N SER A 164 20.24 -3.08 16.04
CA SER A 164 20.00 -4.26 16.88
C SER A 164 19.30 -3.90 18.21
N GLN A 165 19.60 -2.75 18.83
CA GLN A 165 18.89 -2.26 20.02
C GLN A 165 17.45 -1.89 19.68
N ILE A 166 17.24 -1.24 18.54
CA ILE A 166 15.91 -0.86 18.05
C ILE A 166 15.03 -2.09 17.78
N PHE A 167 15.57 -3.13 17.14
CA PHE A 167 14.82 -4.39 16.96
C PHE A 167 14.52 -5.08 18.30
N LYS A 168 15.48 -5.12 19.25
CA LYS A 168 15.20 -5.66 20.60
C LYS A 168 14.12 -4.88 21.33
N TYR A 169 14.06 -3.55 21.18
CA TYR A 169 12.96 -2.74 21.69
C TYR A 169 11.63 -3.11 21.02
N ALA A 170 11.57 -3.15 19.68
CA ALA A 170 10.34 -3.42 18.94
C ALA A 170 9.72 -4.78 19.30
N TYR A 171 10.48 -5.88 19.18
CA TYR A 171 9.99 -7.21 19.56
C TYR A 171 9.71 -7.31 21.07
N GLY A 172 10.51 -6.63 21.90
CA GLY A 172 10.31 -6.59 23.35
C GLY A 172 9.08 -5.81 23.82
N GLN A 173 8.45 -5.01 22.94
CA GLN A 173 7.12 -4.43 23.17
C GLN A 173 6.03 -5.36 22.60
N ILE A 174 6.21 -5.90 21.40
CA ILE A 174 5.27 -6.84 20.75
C ILE A 174 4.99 -8.08 21.62
N GLU A 175 6.01 -8.65 22.26
CA GLU A 175 5.82 -9.81 23.16
C GLU A 175 5.10 -9.44 24.47
N LYS A 176 5.23 -8.20 24.97
CA LYS A 176 4.40 -7.70 26.09
C LYS A 176 2.94 -7.51 25.66
N GLU A 177 2.71 -6.95 24.47
CA GLU A 177 1.35 -6.77 23.92
C GLU A 177 0.63 -8.12 23.84
N LYS A 178 1.31 -9.18 23.38
CA LYS A 178 0.77 -10.55 23.37
C LYS A 178 0.49 -11.09 24.76
N ALA A 179 1.47 -11.02 25.67
CA ALA A 179 1.30 -11.52 27.04
C ALA A 179 0.13 -10.81 27.76
N MET A 180 -0.06 -9.51 27.52
CA MET A 180 -1.21 -8.74 28.02
C MET A 180 -2.53 -9.17 27.37
N GLN A 181 -2.55 -9.46 26.07
CA GLN A 181 -3.73 -9.97 25.37
C GLN A 181 -4.13 -11.38 25.86
N GLU A 182 -3.17 -12.26 26.13
CA GLU A 182 -3.43 -13.58 26.74
C GLU A 182 -3.93 -13.46 28.18
N GLN A 183 -3.42 -12.50 28.97
CA GLN A 183 -3.97 -12.19 30.29
C GLN A 183 -5.41 -11.64 30.18
N ASN A 184 -5.69 -10.69 29.28
CA ASN A 184 -7.03 -10.14 29.08
C ASN A 184 -8.06 -11.20 28.65
N LYS A 185 -7.64 -12.24 27.92
CA LYS A 185 -8.51 -13.38 27.55
C LYS A 185 -8.89 -14.25 28.76
N ASN A 186 -8.08 -14.24 29.82
CA ASN A 186 -8.23 -15.07 31.02
C ASN A 186 -8.76 -14.29 32.24
N LEU A 187 -9.02 -12.98 32.11
CA LEU A 187 -9.54 -12.12 33.18
C LEU A 187 -11.07 -12.09 33.18
N THR A 188 -11.67 -12.09 34.37
CA THR A 188 -13.10 -11.79 34.54
C THR A 188 -13.38 -10.30 34.32
N PHE A 189 -14.63 -9.97 33.96
CA PHE A 189 -15.09 -8.62 33.60
C PHE A 189 -14.62 -7.51 34.56
N SER A 190 -14.64 -7.76 35.88
CA SER A 190 -14.14 -6.82 36.89
C SER A 190 -12.63 -6.56 36.78
N GLY A 191 -11.82 -7.60 36.58
CA GLY A 191 -10.36 -7.47 36.41
C GLY A 191 -9.94 -6.78 35.12
N VAL A 192 -10.76 -6.89 34.07
CA VAL A 192 -10.57 -6.12 32.83
C VAL A 192 -10.85 -4.63 33.05
N ILE A 193 -11.89 -4.29 33.86
CA ILE A 193 -12.21 -2.89 34.19
C ILE A 193 -11.14 -2.27 35.10
N SER A 194 -10.64 -2.99 36.10
CA SER A 194 -9.54 -2.48 36.94
C SER A 194 -8.27 -2.23 36.11
N MET A 195 -7.91 -3.16 35.22
CA MET A 195 -6.81 -2.94 34.28
C MET A 195 -7.08 -1.76 33.33
N ALA A 196 -8.29 -1.58 32.82
CA ALA A 196 -8.62 -0.45 31.93
C ALA A 196 -8.37 0.91 32.58
N ASN A 197 -8.70 1.06 33.87
CA ASN A 197 -8.43 2.29 34.62
C ASN A 197 -6.91 2.53 34.85
N ASP A 198 -6.13 1.47 35.13
CA ASP A 198 -4.67 1.58 35.28
C ASP A 198 -3.94 1.79 33.93
N ILE A 199 -4.50 1.31 32.83
CA ILE A 199 -3.92 1.36 31.47
C ILE A 199 -4.01 2.76 30.83
N ASP A 200 -4.87 3.63 31.34
CA ASP A 200 -5.23 4.92 30.73
C ASP A 200 -4.08 5.97 30.68
N ILE A 201 -2.89 5.62 31.19
CA ILE A 201 -1.72 6.49 31.33
C ILE A 201 -0.70 6.41 30.16
N GLU A 202 -0.53 5.28 29.46
CA GLU A 202 0.53 5.15 28.41
C GLU A 202 0.11 4.61 27.03
N ILE A 203 -1.13 4.17 26.78
CA ILE A 203 -1.56 3.84 25.40
C ILE A 203 -1.93 5.12 24.63
N ARG A 204 -1.30 5.35 23.47
CA ARG A 204 -1.68 6.43 22.54
C ARG A 204 -3.06 6.16 21.94
N LYS A 205 -4.12 6.64 22.60
CA LYS A 205 -5.50 6.58 22.10
C LYS A 205 -5.56 7.24 20.71
N ARG A 206 -5.89 6.44 19.68
CA ARG A 206 -6.10 6.94 18.31
C ARG A 206 -7.33 7.86 18.31
N PRO A 207 -7.36 8.97 17.54
CA PRO A 207 -8.54 9.81 17.47
C PRO A 207 -9.69 9.00 16.86
N MET A 208 -10.75 8.78 17.61
CA MET A 208 -11.90 7.96 17.18
C MET A 208 -12.71 8.70 16.11
N ILE A 209 -13.21 7.94 15.13
CA ILE A 209 -14.04 8.45 14.03
C ILE A 209 -15.33 7.63 13.97
N GLU A 210 -16.46 8.24 14.34
CA GLU A 210 -17.80 7.84 13.91
C GLU A 210 -18.08 8.47 12.54
N VAL A 211 -18.61 7.68 11.61
CA VAL A 211 -19.14 8.21 10.33
C VAL A 211 -20.60 7.84 10.24
N ALA A 212 -21.47 8.85 10.28
CA ALA A 212 -22.89 8.72 10.04
C ALA A 212 -23.25 9.24 8.64
N PHE A 213 -24.25 8.65 8.02
CA PHE A 213 -24.73 9.00 6.70
C PHE A 213 -26.25 9.12 6.75
N LYS A 214 -26.78 10.19 6.13
CA LYS A 214 -28.23 10.51 6.13
C LYS A 214 -28.69 10.76 4.69
N ASP A 215 -29.68 9.99 4.28
CA ASP A 215 -30.38 10.02 2.99
C ASP A 215 -29.45 9.96 1.77
N LEU A 216 -28.30 9.30 1.95
CA LEU A 216 -27.20 9.26 1.00
C LEU A 216 -27.68 8.64 -0.32
N THR A 217 -27.65 9.45 -1.37
CA THR A 217 -28.23 9.13 -2.68
C THR A 217 -27.22 9.51 -3.76
N LEU A 218 -26.95 8.60 -4.70
CA LEU A 218 -26.06 8.82 -5.83
C LEU A 218 -26.79 8.67 -7.15
N THR A 219 -26.72 9.69 -8.00
CA THR A 219 -27.20 9.65 -9.39
C THR A 219 -26.04 9.84 -10.36
N LEU A 220 -25.97 9.01 -11.41
CA LEU A 220 -24.94 9.10 -12.44
C LEU A 220 -25.17 10.33 -13.34
N LYS A 221 -24.15 11.19 -13.52
CA LYS A 221 -24.23 12.41 -14.35
C LYS A 221 -24.21 12.06 -15.84
N GLY A 222 -25.39 11.80 -16.39
CA GLY A 222 -25.62 11.46 -17.79
C GLY A 222 -27.04 10.92 -17.94
N ASN A 223 -27.24 9.66 -17.56
CA ASN A 223 -28.50 8.94 -17.71
C ASN A 223 -29.44 9.11 -16.49
N ASN A 224 -29.10 9.99 -15.53
CA ASN A 224 -29.78 10.23 -14.24
C ASN A 224 -30.05 8.97 -13.37
N ARG A 225 -29.51 7.81 -13.74
CA ARG A 225 -29.72 6.54 -13.04
C ARG A 225 -29.22 6.60 -11.60
N HIS A 226 -30.09 6.25 -10.66
CA HIS A 226 -29.72 6.04 -9.27
C HIS A 226 -28.82 4.81 -9.12
N LEU A 227 -27.66 4.99 -8.47
CA LEU A 227 -26.72 3.91 -8.10
C LEU A 227 -26.85 3.52 -6.62
N MET A 228 -27.28 4.47 -5.79
CA MET A 228 -27.69 4.29 -4.39
C MET A 228 -28.78 5.30 -4.07
N ARG A 229 -29.64 4.99 -3.08
CA ARG A 229 -30.76 5.85 -2.73
C ARG A 229 -31.14 5.74 -1.25
N CYS A 230 -31.33 6.90 -0.60
CA CYS A 230 -31.82 7.04 0.77
C CYS A 230 -31.08 6.16 1.79
N VAL A 231 -29.78 5.95 1.60
CA VAL A 231 -28.96 5.13 2.51
C VAL A 231 -28.68 5.93 3.78
N THR A 232 -29.25 5.47 4.89
CA THR A 232 -29.17 6.12 6.21
C THR A 232 -28.66 5.12 7.26
N GLY A 233 -27.72 5.56 8.09
CA GLY A 233 -27.05 4.72 9.09
C GLY A 233 -25.79 5.34 9.66
N LYS A 234 -24.97 4.53 10.35
CA LYS A 234 -23.70 4.96 10.92
C LYS A 234 -22.79 3.80 11.27
N ILE A 235 -21.48 4.00 11.12
CA ILE A 235 -20.44 3.06 11.53
C ILE A 235 -19.68 3.62 12.74
N MET A 236 -19.52 2.81 13.79
CA MET A 236 -18.93 3.25 15.06
C MET A 236 -17.44 2.88 15.17
N PRO A 237 -16.60 3.71 15.81
CA PRO A 237 -15.26 3.31 16.22
C PRO A 237 -15.31 2.15 17.22
N GLY A 238 -14.29 1.29 17.23
CA GLY A 238 -14.25 0.11 18.09
C GLY A 238 -14.90 -1.15 17.52
N LYS A 239 -15.45 -1.09 16.30
CA LYS A 239 -16.22 -2.18 15.68
C LYS A 239 -15.71 -2.54 14.28
N VAL A 240 -16.02 -3.77 13.87
CA VAL A 240 -15.89 -4.24 12.49
C VAL A 240 -17.28 -4.35 11.84
N SER A 241 -17.55 -3.43 10.92
CA SER A 241 -18.76 -3.39 10.09
C SER A 241 -18.53 -4.09 8.75
N ALA A 242 -19.40 -5.03 8.37
CA ALA A 242 -19.40 -5.65 7.06
C ALA A 242 -20.49 -5.06 6.14
N VAL A 243 -20.19 -4.93 4.85
CA VAL A 243 -21.12 -4.52 3.79
C VAL A 243 -21.34 -5.71 2.86
N MET A 244 -22.58 -6.18 2.76
CA MET A 244 -22.96 -7.37 1.99
C MET A 244 -24.18 -7.09 1.09
N GLY A 245 -24.48 -8.03 0.20
CA GLY A 245 -25.56 -7.93 -0.79
C GLY A 245 -25.16 -8.57 -2.13
N PRO A 246 -26.12 -8.78 -3.06
CA PRO A 246 -25.86 -9.41 -4.35
C PRO A 246 -24.96 -8.57 -5.27
N SER A 247 -24.65 -9.11 -6.45
CA SER A 247 -23.95 -8.38 -7.52
C SER A 247 -24.82 -7.22 -8.02
N GLY A 248 -24.19 -6.07 -8.29
CA GLY A 248 -24.92 -4.83 -8.66
C GLY A 248 -25.63 -4.10 -7.50
N ALA A 249 -25.51 -4.55 -6.24
CA ALA A 249 -26.11 -3.88 -5.07
C ALA A 249 -25.41 -2.58 -4.61
N GLY A 250 -24.49 -2.01 -5.40
CA GLY A 250 -23.82 -0.75 -5.07
C GLY A 250 -22.74 -0.82 -3.97
N LYS A 251 -22.30 -2.02 -3.56
CA LYS A 251 -21.34 -2.25 -2.46
C LYS A 251 -20.07 -1.38 -2.52
N THR A 252 -19.30 -1.48 -3.61
CA THR A 252 -18.11 -0.64 -3.87
C THR A 252 -18.47 0.85 -4.01
N THR A 253 -19.66 1.15 -4.53
CA THR A 253 -20.17 2.53 -4.68
C THR A 253 -20.43 3.18 -3.32
N PHE A 254 -20.95 2.41 -2.36
CA PHE A 254 -21.14 2.82 -0.96
C PHE A 254 -19.81 3.13 -0.27
N LEU A 255 -18.82 2.23 -0.35
CA LEU A 255 -17.48 2.49 0.19
C LEU A 255 -16.81 3.69 -0.48
N SER A 256 -17.00 3.86 -1.79
CA SER A 256 -16.47 5.01 -2.53
C SER A 256 -17.13 6.32 -2.08
N ALA A 257 -18.44 6.33 -1.81
CA ALA A 257 -19.15 7.50 -1.30
C ALA A 257 -18.67 7.87 0.10
N LEU A 258 -18.60 6.88 0.99
CA LEU A 258 -18.13 7.02 2.36
C LEU A 258 -16.67 7.52 2.43
N ALA A 259 -15.82 7.10 1.49
CA ALA A 259 -14.44 7.56 1.35
C ALA A 259 -14.29 8.89 0.58
N GLY A 260 -15.38 9.48 0.06
CA GLY A 260 -15.36 10.70 -0.76
C GLY A 260 -14.78 10.52 -2.18
N LYS A 261 -14.56 9.28 -2.63
CA LYS A 261 -13.89 8.93 -3.90
C LYS A 261 -14.85 8.76 -5.08
N VAL A 262 -16.12 9.19 -4.95
CA VAL A 262 -17.10 9.16 -6.04
C VAL A 262 -16.81 10.28 -7.04
N THR A 263 -16.77 9.91 -8.32
CA THR A 263 -16.57 10.82 -9.46
C THR A 263 -17.69 10.64 -10.47
N GLY A 264 -18.09 11.71 -11.18
CA GLY A 264 -19.11 11.62 -12.24
C GLY A 264 -20.53 11.33 -11.75
N CYS A 265 -20.79 11.39 -10.44
CA CYS A 265 -22.12 11.27 -9.87
C CYS A 265 -22.47 12.56 -9.12
N THR A 266 -23.76 12.88 -9.07
CA THR A 266 -24.34 13.85 -8.12
C THR A 266 -24.64 13.11 -6.82
N MET A 267 -24.09 13.59 -5.72
CA MET A 267 -24.38 13.10 -4.38
C MET A 267 -25.41 14.01 -3.70
N SER A 268 -26.45 13.42 -3.14
CA SER A 268 -27.41 14.07 -2.25
C SER A 268 -27.44 13.35 -0.90
N GLY A 269 -28.01 14.00 0.11
CA GLY A 269 -27.88 13.61 1.52
C GLY A 269 -26.63 14.21 2.18
N MET A 270 -26.33 13.76 3.41
CA MET A 270 -25.22 14.27 4.21
C MET A 270 -24.35 13.13 4.77
N ILE A 271 -23.04 13.36 4.79
CA ILE A 271 -22.09 12.56 5.56
C ILE A 271 -21.64 13.40 6.77
N LEU A 272 -21.67 12.79 7.94
CA LEU A 272 -21.39 13.41 9.24
C LEU A 272 -20.22 12.67 9.91
N ILE A 273 -19.17 13.40 10.27
CA ILE A 273 -17.97 12.87 10.92
C ILE A 273 -18.00 13.36 12.37
N ASN A 274 -18.00 12.43 13.33
CA ASN A 274 -18.17 12.72 14.76
C ASN A 274 -19.35 13.69 15.03
N GLY A 275 -20.46 13.49 14.31
CA GLY A 275 -21.69 14.30 14.41
C GLY A 275 -21.71 15.60 13.59
N LYS A 276 -20.64 15.98 12.88
CA LYS A 276 -20.53 17.25 12.15
C LYS A 276 -20.48 17.08 10.64
N THR A 277 -21.03 18.03 9.89
CA THR A 277 -20.99 18.07 8.41
C THR A 277 -19.63 18.54 7.89
N GLU A 278 -18.58 17.74 8.09
CA GLU A 278 -17.21 18.00 7.67
C GLU A 278 -16.81 17.08 6.50
N SER A 279 -15.97 17.58 5.58
CA SER A 279 -15.53 16.78 4.43
C SER A 279 -14.59 15.67 4.86
N ILE A 280 -14.86 14.44 4.41
CA ILE A 280 -13.98 13.26 4.59
C ILE A 280 -12.54 13.50 4.10
N HIS A 281 -12.36 14.41 3.13
CA HIS A 281 -11.05 14.83 2.61
C HIS A 281 -10.18 15.53 3.67
N SER A 282 -10.79 16.25 4.62
CA SER A 282 -10.13 16.88 5.77
C SER A 282 -9.41 15.87 6.69
N TYR A 283 -9.75 14.58 6.56
CA TYR A 283 -9.24 13.48 7.37
C TYR A 283 -8.38 12.47 6.58
N LYS A 284 -8.03 12.76 5.32
CA LYS A 284 -7.28 11.89 4.38
C LYS A 284 -5.97 11.29 4.95
N LYS A 285 -5.37 11.90 5.97
CA LYS A 285 -4.15 11.43 6.66
C LYS A 285 -4.37 10.35 7.73
N ILE A 286 -5.61 10.12 8.16
CA ILE A 286 -6.00 9.14 9.18
C ILE A 286 -7.06 8.15 8.70
N ILE A 287 -7.48 8.26 7.43
CA ILE A 287 -8.41 7.34 6.77
C ILE A 287 -7.63 6.43 5.80
N GLY A 288 -7.67 5.13 6.02
CA GLY A 288 -7.12 4.12 5.12
C GLY A 288 -8.17 3.64 4.12
N PHE A 289 -7.77 3.39 2.88
CA PHE A 289 -8.64 2.84 1.84
C PHE A 289 -7.91 1.75 1.05
N VAL A 290 -8.34 0.50 1.21
CA VAL A 290 -7.84 -0.66 0.46
C VAL A 290 -8.76 -0.88 -0.74
N PRO A 291 -8.31 -0.66 -1.99
CA PRO A 291 -9.09 -0.97 -3.18
C PRO A 291 -9.17 -2.48 -3.42
N GLN A 292 -10.15 -2.90 -4.21
CA GLN A 292 -10.32 -4.29 -4.67
C GLN A 292 -9.05 -4.82 -5.37
N ASP A 293 -8.43 -3.98 -6.21
CA ASP A 293 -7.18 -4.25 -6.93
C ASP A 293 -5.92 -4.27 -6.04
N ASP A 294 -5.07 -5.29 -6.21
CA ASP A 294 -3.81 -5.47 -5.49
C ASP A 294 -2.65 -4.61 -6.05
N ILE A 295 -2.85 -3.28 -6.08
CA ILE A 295 -1.87 -2.30 -6.54
C ILE A 295 -0.71 -2.17 -5.52
N VAL A 296 0.33 -2.99 -5.70
CA VAL A 296 1.56 -3.06 -4.86
C VAL A 296 2.79 -3.05 -5.78
N HIS A 297 3.95 -2.56 -5.31
CA HIS A 297 5.18 -2.53 -6.14
C HIS A 297 5.85 -3.91 -6.22
N GLY A 298 5.70 -4.58 -7.36
CA GLY A 298 6.26 -5.91 -7.62
C GLY A 298 7.80 -5.99 -7.56
N ASN A 299 8.49 -4.91 -7.95
CA ASN A 299 9.97 -4.81 -7.93
C ASN A 299 10.55 -4.52 -6.52
N LEU A 300 9.71 -4.47 -5.48
CA LEU A 300 10.08 -4.25 -4.09
C LEU A 300 9.71 -5.46 -3.21
N THR A 301 10.40 -5.63 -2.09
CA THR A 301 10.04 -6.65 -1.10
C THR A 301 8.80 -6.25 -0.32
N VAL A 302 8.20 -7.21 0.40
CA VAL A 302 7.09 -6.95 1.31
C VAL A 302 7.49 -5.92 2.39
N GLU A 303 8.66 -6.08 3.03
CA GLU A 303 9.13 -5.14 4.04
C GLU A 303 9.39 -3.75 3.46
N GLU A 304 9.91 -3.64 2.23
CA GLU A 304 10.17 -2.36 1.57
C GLU A 304 8.90 -1.58 1.21
N ASN A 305 7.87 -2.27 0.71
CA ASN A 305 6.56 -1.68 0.43
C ASN A 305 5.97 -1.06 1.71
N LEU A 306 5.97 -1.83 2.80
CA LEU A 306 5.45 -1.39 4.10
C LEU A 306 6.29 -0.25 4.69
N TRP A 307 7.64 -0.36 4.67
CA TRP A 307 8.54 0.71 5.10
C TRP A 307 8.37 2.02 4.33
N PHE A 308 8.06 1.93 3.04
CA PHE A 308 7.81 3.12 2.23
C PHE A 308 6.52 3.83 2.68
N SER A 309 5.42 3.09 2.83
CA SER A 309 4.16 3.64 3.36
C SER A 309 4.36 4.26 4.75
N ALA A 310 5.04 3.55 5.65
CA ALA A 310 5.38 4.01 7.00
C ALA A 310 6.09 5.37 6.98
N ARG A 311 7.14 5.50 6.16
CA ARG A 311 8.00 6.69 6.10
C ARG A 311 7.30 7.90 5.48
N CYS A 312 6.28 7.70 4.66
CA CYS A 312 5.53 8.80 4.04
C CYS A 312 4.27 9.21 4.82
N ARG A 313 3.65 8.31 5.60
CA ARG A 313 2.31 8.52 6.21
C ARG A 313 2.29 8.55 7.74
N LEU A 314 3.21 7.90 8.45
CA LEU A 314 3.31 8.04 9.91
C LEU A 314 3.72 9.47 10.30
N SER A 315 3.46 9.87 11.54
CA SER A 315 3.84 11.19 12.05
C SER A 315 5.32 11.49 11.81
N ALA A 316 5.63 12.72 11.40
CA ALA A 316 6.99 13.22 11.25
C ALA A 316 7.75 13.10 12.58
N ASP A 317 7.07 13.49 13.67
CA ASP A 317 7.58 13.56 15.05
C ASP A 317 7.81 12.18 15.70
N LEU A 318 7.29 11.09 15.10
CA LEU A 318 7.45 9.74 15.62
C LEU A 318 8.93 9.29 15.56
N LEU A 319 9.45 8.74 16.66
CA LEU A 319 10.84 8.29 16.74
C LEU A 319 11.10 7.09 15.82
N ILE A 320 12.33 6.94 15.31
CA ILE A 320 12.74 5.79 14.47
C ILE A 320 12.37 4.43 15.11
N PRO A 321 12.68 4.15 16.39
CA PRO A 321 12.24 2.90 17.04
C PRO A 321 10.72 2.69 17.09
N GLU A 322 9.93 3.76 17.16
CA GLU A 322 8.46 3.67 17.10
C GLU A 322 8.00 3.35 15.67
N LYS A 323 8.65 3.93 14.64
CA LYS A 323 8.39 3.58 13.22
C LYS A 323 8.76 2.12 12.92
N VAL A 324 9.78 1.55 13.57
CA VAL A 324 10.09 0.10 13.50
C VAL A 324 9.00 -0.73 14.18
N LEU A 325 8.57 -0.35 15.39
CA LEU A 325 7.53 -1.07 16.13
C LEU A 325 6.22 -1.19 15.34
N VAL A 326 5.74 -0.12 14.71
CA VAL A 326 4.51 -0.16 13.89
C VAL A 326 4.65 -1.11 12.70
N VAL A 327 5.76 -1.05 11.96
CA VAL A 327 5.99 -1.92 10.80
C VAL A 327 6.10 -3.39 11.22
N GLU A 328 6.82 -3.71 12.29
CA GLU A 328 6.92 -5.09 12.81
C GLU A 328 5.57 -5.62 13.32
N ARG A 329 4.78 -4.80 14.04
CA ARG A 329 3.45 -5.18 14.54
C ARG A 329 2.52 -5.54 13.39
N VAL A 330 2.52 -4.78 12.29
CA VAL A 330 1.66 -5.07 11.12
C VAL A 330 2.15 -6.29 10.32
N ILE A 331 3.46 -6.44 10.09
CA ILE A 331 4.01 -7.65 9.42
C ILE A 331 3.67 -8.92 10.22
N GLU A 332 3.73 -8.86 11.55
CA GLU A 332 3.34 -10.00 12.39
C GLU A 332 1.83 -10.24 12.41
N SER A 333 1.01 -9.20 12.65
CA SER A 333 -0.44 -9.34 12.77
C SER A 333 -1.10 -9.87 11.49
N LEU A 334 -0.53 -9.56 10.32
CA LEU A 334 -0.98 -10.08 9.02
C LEU A 334 -0.31 -11.42 8.64
N GLY A 335 0.54 -12.00 9.48
CA GLY A 335 1.23 -13.27 9.22
C GLY A 335 2.15 -13.23 8.00
N LEU A 336 2.82 -12.09 7.76
CA LEU A 336 3.70 -11.86 6.59
C LEU A 336 5.18 -12.18 6.86
N GLN A 337 5.53 -12.57 8.09
CA GLN A 337 6.93 -12.76 8.53
C GLN A 337 7.74 -13.73 7.65
N ALA A 338 7.11 -14.79 7.12
CA ALA A 338 7.78 -15.77 6.25
C ALA A 338 8.12 -15.25 4.84
N VAL A 339 7.50 -14.14 4.40
CA VAL A 339 7.67 -13.56 3.05
C VAL A 339 8.15 -12.11 3.06
N ARG A 340 8.57 -11.59 4.24
CA ARG A 340 8.92 -10.18 4.43
C ARG A 340 10.07 -9.70 3.53
N ASP A 341 11.09 -10.53 3.37
CA ASP A 341 12.27 -10.24 2.54
C ASP A 341 12.10 -10.71 1.09
N SER A 342 10.94 -11.30 0.75
CA SER A 342 10.61 -11.76 -0.62
C SER A 342 10.08 -10.61 -1.47
N LEU A 343 10.40 -10.63 -2.77
CA LEU A 343 9.82 -9.71 -3.77
C LEU A 343 8.33 -10.00 -3.97
N VAL A 344 7.52 -8.94 -4.07
CA VAL A 344 6.07 -9.05 -4.32
C VAL A 344 5.78 -9.65 -5.71
N GLY A 345 6.69 -9.45 -6.67
CA GLY A 345 6.62 -9.98 -8.02
C GLY A 345 5.75 -9.15 -8.97
N THR A 346 6.10 -9.16 -10.25
CA THR A 346 5.34 -8.54 -11.35
C THR A 346 4.57 -9.61 -12.11
N VAL A 347 3.95 -9.25 -13.25
CA VAL A 347 3.39 -10.24 -14.19
C VAL A 347 4.50 -11.09 -14.82
N GLU A 348 5.65 -10.48 -15.12
CA GLU A 348 6.82 -11.14 -15.72
C GLU A 348 7.64 -11.98 -14.71
N LYS A 349 7.76 -11.50 -13.46
CA LYS A 349 8.58 -12.10 -12.41
C LYS A 349 7.71 -12.60 -11.26
N ARG A 350 7.52 -13.92 -11.16
CA ARG A 350 6.82 -14.59 -10.04
C ARG A 350 7.40 -14.15 -8.69
N GLY A 351 6.52 -13.85 -7.75
CA GLY A 351 6.85 -13.48 -6.36
C GLY A 351 5.95 -14.20 -5.36
N ILE A 352 5.49 -13.47 -4.34
CA ILE A 352 4.53 -13.95 -3.32
C ILE A 352 3.19 -14.39 -3.93
N SER A 353 2.41 -15.20 -3.21
CA SER A 353 1.08 -15.64 -3.66
C SER A 353 0.06 -14.49 -3.66
N GLY A 354 -1.04 -14.65 -4.42
CA GLY A 354 -2.14 -13.66 -4.45
C GLY A 354 -2.66 -13.32 -3.06
N GLY A 355 -2.96 -14.33 -2.23
CA GLY A 355 -3.43 -14.09 -0.86
C GLY A 355 -2.37 -13.54 0.12
N GLN A 356 -1.09 -13.65 -0.20
CA GLN A 356 -0.04 -12.89 0.49
C GLN A 356 -0.04 -11.43 0.01
N ARG A 357 -0.16 -11.19 -1.29
CA ARG A 357 -0.25 -9.84 -1.90
C ARG A 357 -1.46 -9.06 -1.41
N LYS A 358 -2.64 -9.68 -1.29
CA LYS A 358 -3.86 -9.10 -0.71
C LYS A 358 -3.66 -8.66 0.75
N ARG A 359 -2.94 -9.45 1.55
CA ARG A 359 -2.54 -9.06 2.91
C ARG A 359 -1.52 -7.91 2.93
N VAL A 360 -0.57 -7.87 2.00
CA VAL A 360 0.35 -6.72 1.84
C VAL A 360 -0.41 -5.45 1.42
N ASN A 361 -1.41 -5.58 0.54
CA ASN A 361 -2.31 -4.50 0.11
C ASN A 361 -3.04 -3.86 1.32
N VAL A 362 -3.57 -4.68 2.24
CA VAL A 362 -4.14 -4.20 3.51
C VAL A 362 -3.06 -3.57 4.42
N GLY A 363 -1.90 -4.21 4.52
CA GLY A 363 -0.78 -3.75 5.35
C GLY A 363 -0.28 -2.34 4.98
N LEU A 364 -0.31 -1.97 3.69
CA LEU A 364 0.05 -0.63 3.21
C LEU A 364 -0.81 0.48 3.84
N GLU A 365 -2.07 0.19 4.19
CA GLU A 365 -2.98 1.13 4.85
C GLU A 365 -2.90 1.01 6.38
N MET A 366 -2.81 -0.20 6.95
CA MET A 366 -2.65 -0.41 8.41
C MET A 366 -1.37 0.25 8.96
N VAL A 367 -0.26 0.20 8.23
CA VAL A 367 1.05 0.73 8.67
C VAL A 367 1.06 2.23 8.93
N MET A 368 0.06 2.99 8.49
CA MET A 368 -0.06 4.40 8.85
C MET A 368 -0.86 4.67 10.13
N GLU A 369 -1.22 3.65 10.92
CA GLU A 369 -2.09 3.75 12.09
C GLU A 369 -3.40 4.50 11.77
N PRO A 370 -4.30 3.93 10.95
CA PRO A 370 -5.60 4.54 10.63
C PRO A 370 -6.48 4.68 11.87
N SER A 371 -7.41 5.63 11.80
CA SER A 371 -8.56 5.77 12.70
C SER A 371 -9.86 5.27 12.08
N LEU A 372 -9.96 5.33 10.75
CA LEU A 372 -11.00 4.70 9.93
C LEU A 372 -10.30 3.90 8.84
N LEU A 373 -10.67 2.64 8.66
CA LEU A 373 -10.12 1.77 7.62
C LEU A 373 -11.25 1.17 6.78
N ILE A 374 -11.30 1.58 5.51
CA ILE A 374 -12.25 1.11 4.51
C ILE A 374 -11.55 0.06 3.63
N LEU A 375 -12.16 -1.11 3.45
CA LEU A 375 -11.60 -2.19 2.62
C LEU A 375 -12.62 -2.74 1.62
N ASP A 376 -12.28 -2.71 0.33
CA ASP A 376 -13.12 -3.31 -0.72
C ASP A 376 -12.66 -4.74 -1.02
N GLU A 377 -13.55 -5.71 -0.72
CA GLU A 377 -13.32 -7.16 -0.82
C GLU A 377 -11.94 -7.66 -0.34
N PRO A 378 -11.53 -7.40 0.92
CA PRO A 378 -10.22 -7.80 1.44
C PRO A 378 -10.03 -9.32 1.54
N THR A 379 -11.12 -10.10 1.54
CA THR A 379 -11.11 -11.57 1.61
C THR A 379 -11.18 -12.25 0.23
N SER A 380 -11.42 -11.51 -0.85
CA SER A 380 -11.45 -12.10 -2.20
C SER A 380 -10.07 -12.64 -2.58
N GLY A 381 -10.02 -13.87 -3.09
CA GLY A 381 -8.77 -14.59 -3.40
C GLY A 381 -8.00 -15.13 -2.19
N LEU A 382 -8.58 -15.11 -0.98
CA LEU A 382 -8.02 -15.77 0.21
C LEU A 382 -8.66 -17.14 0.47
N ASP A 383 -7.88 -18.06 1.02
CA ASP A 383 -8.42 -19.25 1.68
C ASP A 383 -9.12 -18.87 3.01
N SER A 384 -9.97 -19.76 3.53
CA SER A 384 -10.73 -19.54 4.77
C SER A 384 -9.83 -19.25 5.98
N SER A 385 -8.64 -19.86 6.06
CA SER A 385 -7.72 -19.66 7.20
C SER A 385 -6.98 -18.32 7.12
N SER A 386 -6.50 -17.92 5.93
CA SER A 386 -5.96 -16.56 5.70
C SER A 386 -7.01 -15.49 5.93
N SER A 387 -8.27 -15.74 5.54
CA SER A 387 -9.40 -14.81 5.74
C SER A 387 -9.71 -14.62 7.22
N GLN A 388 -9.81 -15.71 8.00
CA GLN A 388 -9.95 -15.62 9.45
C GLN A 388 -8.74 -14.94 10.12
N LEU A 389 -7.51 -15.18 9.66
CA LEU A 389 -6.31 -14.52 10.19
C LEU A 389 -6.34 -13.01 9.93
N LEU A 390 -6.71 -12.59 8.72
CA LEU A 390 -6.88 -11.19 8.37
C LEU A 390 -7.97 -10.53 9.21
N LEU A 391 -9.12 -11.18 9.39
CA LEU A 391 -10.19 -10.63 10.21
C LEU A 391 -9.85 -10.58 11.71
N LYS A 392 -9.03 -11.52 12.22
CA LYS A 392 -8.45 -11.44 13.59
C LYS A 392 -7.51 -10.23 13.72
N ALA A 393 -6.69 -9.94 12.71
CA ALA A 393 -5.81 -8.77 12.68
C ALA A 393 -6.61 -7.46 12.67
N LEU A 394 -7.64 -7.38 11.82
CA LEU A 394 -8.53 -6.21 11.74
C LEU A 394 -9.34 -6.04 13.04
N ARG A 395 -9.86 -7.11 13.63
CA ARG A 395 -10.56 -7.05 14.93
C ARG A 395 -9.63 -6.57 16.07
N ARG A 396 -8.33 -6.88 16.01
CA ARG A 396 -7.33 -6.30 16.94
C ARG A 396 -7.21 -4.78 16.74
N GLU A 397 -7.07 -4.29 15.51
CA GLU A 397 -7.02 -2.84 15.24
C GLU A 397 -8.31 -2.14 15.70
N ALA A 398 -9.49 -2.76 15.50
CA ALA A 398 -10.76 -2.21 16.00
C ALA A 398 -10.75 -2.04 17.53
N LEU A 399 -10.24 -3.02 18.29
CA LEU A 399 -10.06 -2.90 19.74
C LEU A 399 -9.08 -1.79 20.17
N GLU A 400 -8.17 -1.36 19.29
CA GLU A 400 -7.31 -0.18 19.50
C GLU A 400 -8.00 1.16 19.13
N GLY A 401 -9.33 1.15 18.94
CA GLY A 401 -10.19 2.32 18.71
C GLY A 401 -10.49 2.63 17.24
N VAL A 402 -10.08 1.78 16.31
CA VAL A 402 -10.28 1.98 14.87
C VAL A 402 -11.73 1.67 14.47
N ASN A 403 -12.29 2.46 13.56
CA ASN A 403 -13.53 2.14 12.85
C ASN A 403 -13.19 1.34 11.58
N ILE A 404 -13.74 0.14 11.41
CA ILE A 404 -13.43 -0.71 10.25
C ILE A 404 -14.71 -1.02 9.49
N CYS A 405 -14.72 -0.69 8.20
CA CYS A 405 -15.81 -0.99 7.28
C CYS A 405 -15.27 -1.77 6.08
N MET A 406 -15.82 -2.94 5.77
CA MET A 406 -15.37 -3.74 4.63
C MET A 406 -16.50 -4.36 3.81
N VAL A 407 -16.35 -4.40 2.49
CA VAL A 407 -17.24 -5.17 1.61
C VAL A 407 -16.82 -6.63 1.64
N VAL A 408 -17.78 -7.54 1.74
CA VAL A 408 -17.55 -8.99 1.84
C VAL A 408 -18.45 -9.72 0.86
N HIS A 409 -17.87 -10.64 0.10
CA HIS A 409 -18.60 -11.54 -0.81
C HIS A 409 -18.66 -12.95 -0.19
N GLN A 410 -19.86 -13.53 -0.11
CA GLN A 410 -20.14 -14.93 0.32
C GLN A 410 -19.25 -15.44 1.48
N PRO A 411 -19.34 -14.85 2.69
CA PRO A 411 -18.55 -15.28 3.84
C PRO A 411 -19.09 -16.58 4.45
N SER A 412 -18.19 -17.51 4.76
CA SER A 412 -18.54 -18.65 5.62
C SER A 412 -19.07 -18.17 6.98
N TYR A 413 -19.97 -18.94 7.59
CA TYR A 413 -20.55 -18.65 8.91
C TYR A 413 -19.51 -18.29 9.99
N THR A 414 -18.35 -18.94 9.98
CA THR A 414 -17.23 -18.68 10.92
C THR A 414 -16.60 -17.30 10.79
N LEU A 415 -16.73 -16.67 9.61
CA LEU A 415 -16.21 -15.34 9.30
C LEU A 415 -17.32 -14.29 9.46
N PHE A 416 -18.55 -14.63 9.06
CA PHE A 416 -19.75 -13.84 9.29
C PHE A 416 -19.98 -13.53 10.79
N SER A 417 -19.91 -14.55 11.65
CA SER A 417 -20.07 -14.43 13.11
C SER A 417 -18.94 -13.69 13.83
N MET A 418 -17.88 -13.29 13.13
CA MET A 418 -16.79 -12.45 13.66
C MET A 418 -17.00 -10.94 13.46
N PHE A 419 -18.01 -10.51 12.70
CA PHE A 419 -18.37 -9.11 12.54
C PHE A 419 -19.25 -8.60 13.68
N ASP A 420 -19.17 -7.30 13.98
CA ASP A 420 -19.98 -6.68 15.04
C ASP A 420 -21.27 -6.08 14.45
N GLU A 421 -21.17 -5.47 13.27
CA GLU A 421 -22.27 -4.81 12.55
C GLU A 421 -22.33 -5.26 11.08
N LEU A 422 -23.53 -5.25 10.51
CA LEU A 422 -23.82 -5.57 9.11
C LEU A 422 -24.62 -4.45 8.44
N ILE A 423 -24.22 -4.09 7.22
CA ILE A 423 -24.97 -3.29 6.26
C ILE A 423 -25.33 -4.21 5.09
N LEU A 424 -26.61 -4.51 4.92
CA LEU A 424 -27.11 -5.36 3.83
C LEU A 424 -27.78 -4.48 2.77
N LEU A 425 -27.27 -4.53 1.53
CA LEU A 425 -27.76 -3.74 0.40
C LEU A 425 -28.46 -4.60 -0.65
N ALA A 426 -29.55 -4.10 -1.22
CA ALA A 426 -30.24 -4.69 -2.37
C ALA A 426 -29.77 -4.09 -3.70
N LYS A 427 -30.15 -4.74 -4.82
CA LYS A 427 -30.00 -4.21 -6.18
C LYS A 427 -30.61 -2.79 -6.26
N GLY A 428 -29.86 -1.84 -6.83
CA GLY A 428 -30.20 -0.41 -6.81
C GLY A 428 -29.62 0.40 -5.64
N GLY A 429 -28.86 -0.23 -4.73
CA GLY A 429 -28.18 0.46 -3.63
C GLY A 429 -29.16 0.99 -2.57
N LEU A 430 -30.12 0.15 -2.20
CA LEU A 430 -31.12 0.36 -1.15
C LEU A 430 -30.75 -0.48 0.09
N THR A 431 -30.94 0.05 1.30
CA THR A 431 -30.62 -0.67 2.54
C THR A 431 -31.77 -1.59 2.96
N VAL A 432 -31.45 -2.86 3.23
CA VAL A 432 -32.38 -3.92 3.71
C VAL A 432 -32.24 -4.17 5.20
N TYR A 433 -31.02 -4.01 5.72
CA TYR A 433 -30.71 -4.11 7.15
C TYR A 433 -29.47 -3.28 7.45
N HIS A 434 -29.46 -2.62 8.60
CA HIS A 434 -28.28 -2.00 9.16
C HIS A 434 -28.30 -2.12 10.70
N GLY A 435 -27.43 -2.94 11.27
CA GLY A 435 -27.38 -3.16 12.71
C GLY A 435 -26.45 -4.30 13.14
N PRO A 436 -26.50 -4.72 14.41
CA PRO A 436 -25.65 -5.79 14.94
C PRO A 436 -25.90 -7.14 14.25
N VAL A 437 -24.85 -7.91 13.96
CA VAL A 437 -24.97 -9.20 13.26
C VAL A 437 -25.94 -10.16 13.95
N LYS A 438 -25.87 -10.23 15.29
CA LYS A 438 -26.71 -11.13 16.12
C LYS A 438 -28.21 -10.88 16.00
N LYS A 439 -28.63 -9.67 15.57
CA LYS A 439 -30.04 -9.30 15.42
C LYS A 439 -30.58 -9.48 14.00
N LEU A 440 -29.76 -9.95 13.07
CA LEU A 440 -30.16 -10.15 11.68
C LEU A 440 -31.27 -11.20 11.57
N GLU A 441 -31.06 -12.36 12.19
CA GLU A 441 -32.00 -13.48 12.19
C GLU A 441 -33.28 -13.12 12.97
N GLU A 442 -33.16 -12.38 14.08
CA GLU A 442 -34.32 -11.80 14.81
C GLU A 442 -35.17 -10.92 13.88
N TYR A 443 -34.54 -9.99 13.15
CA TYR A 443 -35.23 -9.07 12.23
C TYR A 443 -35.88 -9.79 11.04
N PHE A 444 -35.20 -10.72 10.40
CA PHE A 444 -35.79 -11.47 9.30
C PHE A 444 -36.92 -12.41 9.77
N ALA A 445 -36.83 -12.95 11.00
CA ALA A 445 -37.92 -13.73 11.59
C ALA A 445 -39.20 -12.91 11.83
N THR A 446 -39.12 -11.61 12.18
CA THR A 446 -40.34 -10.77 12.28
C THR A 446 -40.99 -10.49 10.92
N LEU A 447 -40.24 -10.63 9.83
CA LEU A 447 -40.75 -10.62 8.45
C LEU A 447 -41.23 -12.01 7.99
N GLY A 448 -41.20 -13.04 8.84
CA GLY A 448 -41.56 -14.42 8.48
C GLY A 448 -40.50 -15.15 7.64
N ILE A 449 -39.28 -14.61 7.55
CA ILE A 449 -38.15 -15.19 6.81
C ILE A 449 -37.24 -15.89 7.81
N THR A 450 -37.44 -17.21 7.99
CA THR A 450 -36.60 -18.07 8.82
C THR A 450 -35.53 -18.76 7.98
N VAL A 451 -34.29 -18.83 8.51
CA VAL A 451 -33.19 -19.54 7.82
C VAL A 451 -33.38 -21.05 8.01
N PRO A 452 -33.37 -21.87 6.94
CA PRO A 452 -33.46 -23.33 7.07
C PRO A 452 -32.25 -23.94 7.78
N GLU A 453 -32.45 -25.07 8.48
CA GLU A 453 -31.35 -25.78 9.15
C GLU A 453 -30.24 -26.15 8.13
N ARG A 454 -28.98 -25.97 8.54
CA ARG A 454 -27.76 -26.29 7.76
C ARG A 454 -27.48 -25.39 6.55
N VAL A 455 -28.28 -24.35 6.30
CA VAL A 455 -27.96 -23.31 5.32
C VAL A 455 -27.11 -22.21 5.97
N ASN A 456 -26.17 -21.60 5.22
CA ASN A 456 -25.37 -20.47 5.71
C ASN A 456 -26.22 -19.17 5.68
N PRO A 457 -26.52 -18.53 6.83
CA PRO A 457 -27.40 -17.35 6.88
C PRO A 457 -27.05 -16.21 5.89
N PRO A 458 -25.78 -15.72 5.78
CA PRO A 458 -25.46 -14.63 4.86
C PRO A 458 -25.72 -14.98 3.38
N ASP A 459 -25.53 -16.24 2.97
CA ASP A 459 -25.80 -16.66 1.60
C ASP A 459 -27.31 -16.72 1.35
N TYR A 460 -28.08 -17.29 2.28
CA TYR A 460 -29.55 -17.33 2.22
C TYR A 460 -30.19 -15.94 2.08
N PHE A 461 -29.71 -14.95 2.84
CA PHE A 461 -30.19 -13.57 2.73
C PHE A 461 -29.76 -12.90 1.40
N ILE A 462 -28.63 -13.29 0.81
CA ILE A 462 -28.22 -12.81 -0.52
C ILE A 462 -29.09 -13.46 -1.61
N ASP A 463 -29.37 -14.76 -1.55
CA ASP A 463 -30.19 -15.48 -2.54
C ASP A 463 -31.63 -14.97 -2.60
N ILE A 464 -32.20 -14.57 -1.45
CA ILE A 464 -33.50 -13.87 -1.38
C ILE A 464 -33.43 -12.51 -2.09
N LEU A 465 -32.36 -11.73 -1.88
CA LEU A 465 -32.18 -10.41 -2.51
C LEU A 465 -31.77 -10.47 -3.98
N GLU A 466 -31.20 -11.58 -4.43
CA GLU A 466 -30.97 -11.90 -5.84
C GLU A 466 -32.29 -12.22 -6.54
N GLY A 467 -33.22 -12.86 -5.82
CA GLY A 467 -34.52 -13.37 -6.30
C GLY A 467 -34.53 -14.88 -6.61
N ILE A 468 -33.47 -15.61 -6.24
CA ILE A 468 -33.32 -17.06 -6.44
C ILE A 468 -34.24 -17.82 -5.50
N VAL A 469 -34.16 -17.50 -4.20
CA VAL A 469 -35.01 -18.11 -3.17
C VAL A 469 -36.23 -17.22 -2.96
N LYS A 470 -37.40 -17.71 -3.34
CA LYS A 470 -38.68 -17.12 -2.93
C LYS A 470 -38.92 -17.50 -1.45
N PRO A 471 -39.12 -16.56 -0.53
CA PRO A 471 -39.36 -16.88 0.86
C PRO A 471 -40.70 -17.62 1.01
N THR A 472 -40.74 -18.68 1.82
CA THR A 472 -41.95 -19.45 2.14
C THR A 472 -42.83 -18.73 3.16
N THR A 473 -43.12 -17.45 2.91
CA THR A 473 -43.96 -16.59 3.74
C THR A 473 -45.43 -16.72 3.33
N THR A 474 -46.31 -16.97 4.30
CA THR A 474 -47.78 -16.88 4.14
C THR A 474 -48.27 -15.47 3.78
N THR A 475 -47.40 -14.46 3.82
CA THR A 475 -47.65 -13.04 3.61
C THR A 475 -47.14 -12.49 2.27
N GLY A 476 -46.77 -13.36 1.31
CA GLY A 476 -46.52 -12.98 -0.09
C GLY A 476 -45.33 -12.03 -0.35
N ILE A 477 -44.38 -11.93 0.57
CA ILE A 477 -43.37 -10.85 0.57
C ILE A 477 -42.39 -11.01 -0.60
N THR A 478 -42.44 -10.07 -1.54
CA THR A 478 -41.47 -9.99 -2.64
C THR A 478 -40.19 -9.27 -2.19
N TYR A 479 -39.02 -9.77 -2.61
CA TYR A 479 -37.71 -9.22 -2.22
C TYR A 479 -37.55 -7.70 -2.45
N LYS A 480 -38.24 -7.15 -3.47
CA LYS A 480 -38.31 -5.72 -3.77
C LYS A 480 -38.91 -4.86 -2.64
N GLN A 481 -39.79 -5.43 -1.81
CA GLN A 481 -40.43 -4.73 -0.68
C GLN A 481 -39.51 -4.61 0.54
N LEU A 482 -38.49 -5.47 0.67
CA LEU A 482 -37.64 -5.56 1.87
C LEU A 482 -36.93 -4.24 2.24
N PRO A 483 -36.38 -3.44 1.31
CA PRO A 483 -35.79 -2.15 1.65
C PRO A 483 -36.82 -1.13 2.14
N VAL A 484 -38.04 -1.12 1.59
CA VAL A 484 -39.11 -0.21 2.04
C VAL A 484 -39.58 -0.60 3.45
N ARG A 485 -39.70 -1.90 3.73
CA ARG A 485 -39.98 -2.38 5.10
C ARG A 485 -38.88 -1.98 6.09
N TRP A 486 -37.61 -2.01 5.70
CA TRP A 486 -36.51 -1.50 6.53
C TRP A 486 -36.63 0.01 6.80
N MET A 487 -37.01 0.80 5.80
CA MET A 487 -37.23 2.25 5.96
C MET A 487 -38.39 2.52 6.92
N LEU A 488 -39.53 1.86 6.74
CA LEU A 488 -40.71 1.98 7.62
C LEU A 488 -40.40 1.54 9.06
N HIS A 489 -39.71 0.41 9.25
CA HIS A 489 -39.30 -0.10 10.57
C HIS A 489 -38.46 0.90 11.38
N ASN A 490 -37.68 1.75 10.71
CA ASN A 490 -36.81 2.74 11.35
C ASN A 490 -37.37 4.18 11.27
N GLY A 491 -38.58 4.38 10.73
CA GLY A 491 -39.18 5.71 10.57
C GLY A 491 -38.49 6.61 9.54
N TYR A 492 -37.78 6.04 8.57
CA TYR A 492 -37.10 6.80 7.50
C TYR A 492 -38.07 7.23 6.38
N PRO A 493 -37.89 8.42 5.78
CA PRO A 493 -38.79 8.94 4.75
C PRO A 493 -38.71 8.11 3.46
N VAL A 494 -39.81 7.45 3.08
CA VAL A 494 -39.88 6.64 1.85
C VAL A 494 -40.24 7.52 0.64
N PRO A 495 -39.45 7.51 -0.44
CA PRO A 495 -39.80 8.15 -1.71
C PRO A 495 -41.11 7.60 -2.32
N MET A 496 -41.97 8.51 -2.78
CA MET A 496 -43.33 8.21 -3.27
C MET A 496 -43.38 7.20 -4.43
N ASP A 497 -42.40 7.23 -5.33
CA ASP A 497 -42.30 6.29 -6.45
C ASP A 497 -42.00 4.85 -5.99
N MET A 498 -41.34 4.67 -4.84
CA MET A 498 -41.15 3.34 -4.25
C MET A 498 -42.42 2.83 -3.56
N LEU A 499 -43.28 3.72 -3.03
CA LEU A 499 -44.61 3.36 -2.53
C LEU A 499 -45.54 2.95 -3.68
N GLN A 500 -45.61 3.75 -4.75
CA GLN A 500 -46.37 3.43 -5.96
C GLN A 500 -45.92 2.10 -6.60
N SER A 501 -44.63 1.78 -6.54
CA SER A 501 -44.09 0.49 -7.02
C SER A 501 -44.51 -0.73 -6.19
N ILE A 502 -45.04 -0.52 -4.98
CA ILE A 502 -45.65 -1.57 -4.14
C ILE A 502 -47.13 -1.69 -4.46
N GLU A 503 -47.87 -0.59 -4.46
CA GLU A 503 -49.32 -0.55 -4.76
C GLU A 503 -49.64 -1.17 -6.13
N GLY A 504 -48.88 -0.79 -7.17
CA GLY A 504 -49.03 -1.38 -8.51
C GLY A 504 -48.64 -2.86 -8.59
N MET A 505 -47.81 -3.36 -7.66
CA MET A 505 -47.41 -4.76 -7.60
C MET A 505 -48.44 -5.61 -6.82
N GLU A 506 -49.05 -5.06 -5.77
CA GLU A 506 -50.17 -5.69 -5.05
C GLU A 506 -51.43 -5.76 -5.93
N ALA A 507 -51.68 -4.77 -6.77
CA ALA A 507 -52.69 -4.84 -7.83
C ALA A 507 -52.41 -5.96 -8.85
N SER A 508 -51.14 -6.16 -9.26
CA SER A 508 -50.79 -7.21 -10.22
C SER A 508 -50.95 -8.64 -9.67
N THR A 509 -50.88 -8.83 -8.35
CA THR A 509 -51.00 -10.16 -7.74
C THR A 509 -52.42 -10.77 -7.75
N SER A 510 -53.44 -10.07 -8.25
CA SER A 510 -54.82 -10.57 -8.29
C SER A 510 -55.24 -11.30 -9.58
N GLY A 511 -54.37 -11.44 -10.59
CA GLY A 511 -54.70 -12.29 -11.75
C GLY A 511 -53.68 -12.29 -12.89
N GLU A 512 -52.94 -13.38 -13.01
CA GLU A 512 -52.15 -13.68 -14.22
C GLU A 512 -52.18 -15.21 -14.47
N ASN A 513 -53.09 -15.67 -15.34
CA ASN A 513 -53.29 -17.10 -15.62
C ASN A 513 -53.88 -17.32 -17.03
N SER A 514 -53.18 -16.87 -18.08
CA SER A 514 -53.44 -17.23 -19.49
C SER A 514 -52.26 -16.86 -20.40
N SER A 515 -52.32 -17.26 -21.68
CA SER A 515 -51.23 -17.16 -22.66
C SER A 515 -51.58 -16.29 -23.89
N HIS A 516 -50.54 -15.96 -24.66
CA HIS A 516 -50.57 -15.34 -26.01
C HIS A 516 -51.00 -13.86 -26.15
N GLY A 517 -50.57 -13.27 -27.28
CA GLY A 517 -51.24 -12.12 -27.91
C GLY A 517 -50.47 -10.81 -27.86
N GLY A 518 -49.35 -10.70 -28.60
CA GLY A 518 -48.60 -9.44 -28.67
C GLY A 518 -49.24 -8.39 -29.58
N THR A 519 -48.91 -7.12 -29.34
CA THR A 519 -49.07 -6.03 -30.32
C THR A 519 -47.84 -5.14 -30.29
N SER A 520 -47.02 -5.16 -31.33
CA SER A 520 -45.91 -4.22 -31.51
C SER A 520 -46.39 -2.93 -32.16
N ALA A 521 -46.15 -1.80 -31.49
CA ALA A 521 -46.29 -0.46 -32.04
C ALA A 521 -44.89 0.10 -32.40
N PRO A 522 -44.77 1.07 -33.32
CA PRO A 522 -43.65 1.09 -34.26
C PRO A 522 -42.30 1.48 -33.65
N ASP A 523 -41.28 0.74 -34.06
CA ASP A 523 -39.87 1.03 -33.78
C ASP A 523 -39.41 2.22 -34.63
N SER A 524 -39.45 3.43 -34.06
CA SER A 524 -38.95 4.64 -34.70
C SER A 524 -37.43 4.60 -34.71
N GLY A 525 -36.86 4.05 -35.80
CA GLY A 525 -35.44 3.77 -35.97
C GLY A 525 -34.53 5.00 -36.05
N ASP A 526 -34.43 5.75 -34.96
CA ASP A 526 -33.34 6.70 -34.74
C ASP A 526 -32.03 5.92 -34.63
N SER A 527 -31.28 5.87 -35.73
CA SER A 527 -29.93 5.32 -35.74
C SER A 527 -29.04 6.11 -34.76
N VAL A 528 -28.83 5.53 -33.57
CA VAL A 528 -28.04 6.15 -32.49
C VAL A 528 -26.65 6.48 -33.02
N SER A 529 -26.41 7.78 -33.24
CA SER A 529 -25.19 8.20 -33.90
C SER A 529 -23.99 7.89 -33.02
N PHE A 530 -23.02 7.16 -33.57
CA PHE A 530 -21.71 6.92 -32.94
C PHE A 530 -21.03 8.24 -32.51
N ALA A 531 -21.25 9.34 -33.25
CA ALA A 531 -20.77 10.66 -32.85
C ALA A 531 -21.50 11.22 -31.61
N GLY A 532 -22.78 10.89 -31.43
CA GLY A 532 -23.58 11.22 -30.25
C GLY A 532 -23.13 10.46 -29.00
N GLU A 533 -22.92 9.14 -29.11
CA GLU A 533 -22.34 8.34 -28.03
C GLU A 533 -20.93 8.84 -27.67
N PHE A 534 -20.06 9.04 -28.67
CA PHE A 534 -18.73 9.60 -28.46
C PHE A 534 -18.76 10.98 -27.79
N TRP A 535 -19.68 11.87 -28.16
CA TRP A 535 -19.86 13.16 -27.48
C TRP A 535 -20.39 13.02 -26.05
N GLN A 536 -21.26 12.04 -25.77
CA GLN A 536 -21.70 11.75 -24.40
C GLN A 536 -20.54 11.19 -23.56
N ASP A 537 -19.73 10.28 -24.09
CA ASP A 537 -18.53 9.74 -23.43
C ASP A 537 -17.45 10.81 -23.20
N VAL A 538 -17.21 11.69 -24.17
CA VAL A 538 -16.32 12.85 -24.01
C VAL A 538 -16.87 13.81 -22.95
N LYS A 539 -18.18 14.09 -22.95
CA LYS A 539 -18.84 14.96 -21.95
C LYS A 539 -18.79 14.35 -20.54
N HIS A 540 -19.10 13.06 -20.39
CA HIS A 540 -18.98 12.30 -19.15
C HIS A 540 -17.53 12.28 -18.66
N THR A 541 -16.57 12.03 -19.55
CA THR A 541 -15.13 12.11 -19.26
C THR A 541 -14.70 13.52 -18.83
N VAL A 542 -15.25 14.59 -19.41
CA VAL A 542 -14.96 15.98 -19.02
C VAL A 542 -15.61 16.34 -17.67
N VAL A 543 -16.81 15.84 -17.37
CA VAL A 543 -17.47 15.99 -16.07
C VAL A 543 -16.71 15.23 -14.97
N MET A 544 -16.32 13.98 -15.22
CA MET A 544 -15.42 13.19 -14.36
C MET A 544 -14.12 13.93 -14.06
N LYS A 545 -13.47 14.52 -15.09
CA LYS A 545 -12.27 15.35 -14.92
C LYS A 545 -12.56 16.60 -14.07
N ARG A 546 -13.66 17.31 -14.30
CA ARG A 546 -14.04 18.52 -13.54
C ARG A 546 -14.25 18.20 -12.06
N ASP A 547 -15.02 17.17 -11.75
CA ASP A 547 -15.24 16.71 -10.37
C ASP A 547 -13.90 16.40 -9.70
N HIS A 548 -13.02 15.66 -10.38
CA HIS A 548 -11.73 15.25 -9.82
C HIS A 548 -10.72 16.41 -9.68
N ILE A 549 -10.76 17.39 -10.58
CA ILE A 549 -10.01 18.66 -10.42
C ILE A 549 -10.55 19.42 -9.21
N GLN A 550 -11.87 19.54 -9.06
CA GLN A 550 -12.47 20.23 -7.90
C GLN A 550 -12.11 19.53 -6.58
N LEU A 551 -12.20 18.20 -6.49
CA LEU A 551 -11.82 17.44 -5.28
C LEU A 551 -10.33 17.56 -4.91
N ASN A 552 -9.43 17.78 -5.88
CA ASN A 552 -8.00 17.97 -5.60
C ASN A 552 -7.59 19.44 -5.36
N PHE A 553 -8.26 20.41 -5.99
CA PHE A 553 -7.97 21.85 -5.83
C PHE A 553 -8.75 22.52 -4.68
N LEU A 554 -9.91 21.97 -4.28
CA LEU A 554 -10.58 22.35 -3.04
C LEU A 554 -9.78 21.83 -1.86
N LYS A 555 -8.78 22.64 -1.49
CA LYS A 555 -7.82 22.42 -0.41
C LYS A 555 -8.52 22.45 0.96
N SER A 556 -9.25 21.39 1.27
CA SER A 556 -9.88 21.18 2.58
C SER A 556 -8.84 21.33 3.69
N SER A 557 -9.17 22.09 4.73
CA SER A 557 -8.36 22.19 5.93
C SER A 557 -8.13 20.81 6.53
N ASP A 558 -6.87 20.51 6.90
CA ASP A 558 -6.52 19.25 7.55
C ASP A 558 -6.98 19.28 9.00
N LEU A 559 -8.06 18.55 9.29
CA LEU A 559 -8.66 18.43 10.63
C LEU A 559 -8.14 17.19 11.38
N SER A 560 -7.23 16.41 10.78
CA SER A 560 -6.70 15.18 11.37
C SER A 560 -5.64 15.41 12.46
N ASN A 561 -5.17 16.66 12.64
CA ASN A 561 -4.05 17.06 13.50
C ASN A 561 -2.72 16.31 13.25
N ARG A 562 -2.61 15.50 12.18
CA ARG A 562 -1.44 14.65 11.91
C ARG A 562 -0.39 15.37 11.06
N LYS A 563 0.75 15.71 11.67
CA LYS A 563 1.94 16.22 10.95
C LYS A 563 2.63 15.09 10.18
N THR A 564 2.26 14.89 8.93
CA THR A 564 2.96 14.01 7.99
C THR A 564 4.29 14.63 7.52
N PRO A 565 5.32 13.83 7.20
CA PRO A 565 6.59 14.28 6.60
C PRO A 565 6.41 15.26 5.44
N GLY A 566 7.21 16.34 5.44
CA GLY A 566 7.17 17.38 4.42
C GLY A 566 7.72 16.93 3.06
N VAL A 567 7.43 17.70 2.01
CA VAL A 567 7.74 17.35 0.61
C VAL A 567 9.21 16.97 0.38
N ALA A 568 10.16 17.71 0.95
CA ALA A 568 11.59 17.39 0.84
C ALA A 568 11.99 16.06 1.53
N GLN A 569 11.32 15.70 2.61
CA GLN A 569 11.55 14.45 3.34
C GLN A 569 10.91 13.27 2.60
N GLN A 570 9.69 13.45 2.05
CA GLN A 570 9.07 12.48 1.15
C GLN A 570 9.92 12.27 -0.11
N TYR A 571 10.42 13.35 -0.72
CA TYR A 571 11.32 13.28 -1.89
C TYR A 571 12.54 12.39 -1.63
N LYS A 572 13.18 12.52 -0.45
CA LYS A 572 14.30 11.64 -0.06
C LYS A 572 13.88 10.16 0.03
N TYR A 573 12.65 9.86 0.45
CA TYR A 573 12.12 8.49 0.48
C TYR A 573 11.74 7.97 -0.90
N PHE A 574 11.10 8.77 -1.75
CA PHE A 574 10.81 8.45 -3.16
C PHE A 574 12.10 8.22 -3.94
N LEU A 575 13.13 9.08 -3.78
CA LEU A 575 14.43 8.95 -4.45
C LEU A 575 15.13 7.64 -4.07
N GLY A 576 15.11 7.27 -2.79
CA GLY A 576 15.60 5.98 -2.32
C GLY A 576 14.82 4.78 -2.85
N ARG A 577 13.50 4.91 -3.05
CA ARG A 577 12.65 3.87 -3.64
C ARG A 577 12.93 3.69 -5.14
N VAL A 578 12.84 4.77 -5.92
CA VAL A 578 13.05 4.74 -7.37
C VAL A 578 14.49 4.32 -7.69
N GLY A 579 15.48 4.76 -6.90
CA GLY A 579 16.86 4.26 -7.00
C GLY A 579 16.94 2.73 -6.86
N LYS A 580 16.28 2.13 -5.85
CA LYS A 580 16.22 0.66 -5.71
C LYS A 580 15.49 -0.02 -6.87
N GLN A 581 14.36 0.51 -7.33
CA GLN A 581 13.62 -0.03 -8.47
C GLN A 581 14.51 -0.06 -9.72
N ARG A 582 15.18 1.06 -10.03
CA ARG A 582 16.09 1.17 -11.18
C ARG A 582 17.34 0.31 -11.07
N LEU A 583 17.85 0.04 -9.87
CA LEU A 583 18.96 -0.91 -9.64
C LEU A 583 18.55 -2.38 -9.91
N ARG A 584 17.30 -2.77 -9.59
CA ARG A 584 16.73 -4.10 -9.91
C ARG A 584 16.21 -4.22 -11.35
N GLU A 585 16.15 -3.11 -12.07
CA GLU A 585 15.85 -2.99 -13.51
C GLU A 585 17.12 -2.80 -14.35
N ALA A 586 18.32 -2.95 -13.77
CA ALA A 586 19.60 -2.72 -14.44
C ALA A 586 19.78 -3.55 -15.72
N ARG A 587 19.22 -4.76 -15.81
CA ARG A 587 19.20 -5.58 -17.05
C ARG A 587 18.51 -4.86 -18.20
N THR A 588 17.36 -4.21 -17.95
CA THR A 588 16.61 -3.46 -18.98
C THR A 588 17.37 -2.22 -19.42
N GLN A 589 18.08 -1.56 -18.50
CA GLN A 589 18.94 -0.41 -18.82
C GLN A 589 20.19 -0.83 -19.60
N ALA A 590 20.79 -1.97 -19.28
CA ALA A 590 21.92 -2.52 -20.04
C ALA A 590 21.53 -2.82 -21.50
N VAL A 591 20.30 -3.28 -21.75
CA VAL A 591 19.77 -3.44 -23.12
C VAL A 591 19.62 -2.09 -23.83
N ASP A 592 19.10 -1.05 -23.17
CA ASP A 592 19.06 0.31 -23.75
C ASP A 592 20.47 0.79 -24.16
N TYR A 593 21.45 0.61 -23.27
CA TYR A 593 22.83 1.04 -23.52
C TYR A 593 23.47 0.23 -24.66
N LEU A 594 23.20 -1.07 -24.76
CA LEU A 594 23.68 -1.91 -25.86
C LEU A 594 23.06 -1.52 -27.19
N ILE A 595 21.75 -1.26 -27.26
CA ILE A 595 21.07 -0.80 -28.48
C ILE A 595 21.62 0.57 -28.92
N LEU A 596 21.85 1.48 -27.97
CA LEU A 596 22.38 2.81 -28.25
C LEU A 596 23.86 2.78 -28.69
N LEU A 597 24.65 1.84 -28.14
CA LEU A 597 26.01 1.55 -28.55
C LEU A 597 26.03 1.02 -29.99
N LEU A 598 25.20 0.03 -30.30
CA LEU A 598 25.05 -0.53 -31.66
C LEU A 598 24.60 0.54 -32.66
N ALA A 599 23.65 1.40 -32.30
CA ALA A 599 23.23 2.52 -33.14
C ALA A 599 24.39 3.52 -33.41
N GLY A 600 25.26 3.75 -32.42
CA GLY A 600 26.48 4.54 -32.58
C GLY A 600 27.50 3.91 -33.53
N ILE A 601 27.63 2.57 -33.54
CA ILE A 601 28.46 1.84 -34.51
C ILE A 601 27.86 1.97 -35.92
N CYS A 602 26.60 1.58 -36.10
CA CYS A 602 25.95 1.54 -37.42
C CYS A 602 25.87 2.93 -38.07
N LEU A 603 25.52 3.98 -37.32
CA LEU A 603 25.54 5.34 -37.85
C LEU A 603 26.97 5.87 -38.04
N GLY A 604 27.91 5.46 -37.18
CA GLY A 604 29.32 5.85 -37.32
C GLY A 604 29.99 5.29 -38.58
N THR A 605 29.61 4.09 -39.03
CA THR A 605 30.15 3.48 -40.27
C THR A 605 29.42 3.92 -41.54
N LEU A 606 28.11 4.14 -41.47
CA LEU A 606 27.31 4.59 -42.61
C LEU A 606 27.53 6.08 -42.93
N ALA A 607 27.59 6.94 -41.91
CA ALA A 607 27.50 8.39 -42.08
C ALA A 607 28.86 9.08 -42.30
N LYS A 608 29.70 8.55 -43.20
CA LYS A 608 31.02 9.12 -43.56
C LYS A 608 30.94 10.64 -43.74
N VAL A 609 31.76 11.39 -43.00
CA VAL A 609 31.85 12.85 -43.16
C VAL A 609 32.35 13.20 -44.57
N SER A 610 31.49 13.78 -45.41
CA SER A 610 31.92 14.55 -46.57
C SER A 610 32.20 16.00 -46.17
N ASP A 611 33.38 16.50 -46.52
CA ASP A 611 33.83 17.85 -46.13
C ASP A 611 32.99 18.97 -46.78
N GLU A 612 32.33 18.69 -47.91
CA GLU A 612 31.39 19.61 -48.57
C GLU A 612 30.09 19.82 -47.77
N SER A 613 29.60 18.77 -47.09
CA SER A 613 28.33 18.80 -46.34
C SER A 613 28.50 19.09 -44.84
N PHE A 614 29.74 19.26 -44.38
CA PHE A 614 30.14 19.37 -42.98
C PHE A 614 29.59 18.23 -42.09
N GLY A 615 29.32 17.05 -42.67
CA GLY A 615 28.73 15.88 -42.00
C GLY A 615 27.26 16.05 -41.59
N SER A 616 26.56 17.07 -42.10
CA SER A 616 25.16 17.38 -41.77
C SER A 616 24.22 16.16 -41.85
N LEU A 617 24.31 15.37 -42.92
CA LEU A 617 23.52 14.15 -43.13
C LEU A 617 23.78 13.06 -42.06
N GLY A 618 24.98 13.02 -41.47
CA GLY A 618 25.26 12.14 -40.32
C GLY A 618 24.64 12.64 -39.03
N TYR A 619 24.57 13.97 -38.86
CA TYR A 619 23.91 14.59 -37.72
C TYR A 619 22.38 14.50 -37.79
N THR A 620 21.75 14.50 -38.97
CA THR A 620 20.29 14.26 -39.09
C THR A 620 19.92 12.85 -38.59
N TYR A 621 20.63 11.80 -39.03
CA TYR A 621 20.42 10.44 -38.55
C TYR A 621 20.74 10.29 -37.06
N THR A 622 21.79 10.96 -36.57
CA THR A 622 22.10 11.03 -35.13
C THR A 622 20.94 11.63 -34.33
N VAL A 623 20.38 12.76 -34.76
CA VAL A 623 19.25 13.42 -34.08
C VAL A 623 18.01 12.53 -34.07
N ILE A 624 17.70 11.84 -35.18
CA ILE A 624 16.58 10.89 -35.25
C ILE A 624 16.80 9.71 -34.29
N ALA A 625 17.91 8.99 -34.42
CA ALA A 625 18.15 7.74 -33.70
C ALA A 625 18.29 7.95 -32.18
N VAL A 626 19.07 8.96 -31.77
CA VAL A 626 19.21 9.31 -30.34
C VAL A 626 17.87 9.78 -29.78
N SER A 627 17.09 10.56 -30.53
CA SER A 627 15.73 10.93 -30.11
C SER A 627 14.86 9.70 -29.88
N LEU A 628 14.70 8.85 -30.90
CA LEU A 628 13.79 7.70 -30.88
C LEU A 628 14.13 6.73 -29.73
N LEU A 629 15.41 6.33 -29.61
CA LEU A 629 15.87 5.40 -28.59
C LEU A 629 15.73 5.99 -27.18
N CYS A 630 16.00 7.28 -26.99
CA CYS A 630 15.85 7.91 -25.68
C CYS A 630 14.38 8.13 -25.29
N LYS A 631 13.46 8.44 -26.22
CA LYS A 631 12.02 8.55 -25.90
C LYS A 631 11.43 7.21 -25.48
N ILE A 632 11.62 6.14 -26.25
CA ILE A 632 11.06 4.81 -25.93
C ILE A 632 11.50 4.37 -24.53
N ALA A 633 12.79 4.57 -24.21
CA ALA A 633 13.31 4.25 -22.90
C ALA A 633 12.72 5.10 -21.75
N ALA A 634 12.56 6.41 -21.97
CA ALA A 634 12.02 7.34 -20.98
C ALA A 634 10.50 7.20 -20.79
N LEU A 635 9.78 6.78 -21.83
CA LEU A 635 8.34 6.51 -21.82
C LEU A 635 7.97 5.52 -20.72
N ARG A 636 8.74 4.42 -20.62
CA ARG A 636 8.59 3.37 -19.60
C ARG A 636 8.73 3.88 -18.16
N SER A 637 9.35 5.04 -17.95
CA SER A 637 9.43 5.67 -16.64
C SER A 637 8.03 5.94 -16.09
N PHE A 638 7.21 6.73 -16.78
CA PHE A 638 5.90 7.15 -16.25
C PHE A 638 4.72 6.32 -16.75
N SER A 639 4.85 5.51 -17.81
CA SER A 639 3.72 4.75 -18.35
C SER A 639 3.28 3.56 -17.47
N LEU A 640 4.22 2.87 -16.81
CA LEU A 640 3.95 1.65 -16.03
C LEU A 640 3.41 1.95 -14.62
N ASP A 641 3.96 2.96 -13.95
CA ASP A 641 3.66 3.28 -12.54
C ASP A 641 2.39 4.13 -12.33
N LYS A 642 1.56 4.37 -13.37
CA LYS A 642 0.38 5.28 -13.26
C LYS A 642 -0.56 4.88 -12.13
N LEU A 643 -0.92 3.59 -12.05
CA LEU A 643 -1.84 3.06 -11.06
C LEU A 643 -1.29 3.20 -9.63
N HIS A 644 0.00 2.94 -9.43
CA HIS A 644 0.68 3.13 -8.15
C HIS A 644 0.72 4.60 -7.74
N TYR A 645 1.00 5.51 -8.67
CA TYR A 645 0.97 6.95 -8.43
C TYR A 645 -0.44 7.44 -8.05
N TRP A 646 -1.48 7.04 -8.80
CA TRP A 646 -2.86 7.40 -8.47
C TRP A 646 -3.26 6.90 -7.08
N ARG A 647 -2.90 5.65 -6.74
CA ARG A 647 -3.10 5.11 -5.38
C ARG A 647 -2.40 5.98 -4.33
N GLU A 648 -1.09 6.19 -4.46
CA GLU A 648 -0.25 6.91 -3.48
C GLU A 648 -0.71 8.37 -3.28
N SER A 649 -1.12 9.05 -4.35
CA SER A 649 -1.73 10.39 -4.28
C SER A 649 -3.12 10.35 -3.60
N SER A 650 -3.94 9.33 -3.89
CA SER A 650 -5.22 9.13 -3.18
C SER A 650 -5.04 8.80 -1.69
N SER A 651 -3.89 8.25 -1.30
CA SER A 651 -3.48 7.96 0.08
C SER A 651 -2.76 9.14 0.76
N GLY A 652 -2.62 10.29 0.09
CA GLY A 652 -2.11 11.55 0.67
C GLY A 652 -0.60 11.81 0.51
N MET A 653 0.11 11.04 -0.33
CA MET A 653 1.52 11.31 -0.64
C MET A 653 1.67 12.45 -1.66
N SER A 654 2.81 13.14 -1.66
CA SER A 654 3.05 14.32 -2.50
C SER A 654 3.44 13.97 -3.94
N SER A 655 2.60 14.34 -4.91
CA SER A 655 2.89 14.21 -6.35
C SER A 655 4.17 14.91 -6.79
N LEU A 656 4.50 16.07 -6.20
CA LEU A 656 5.72 16.82 -6.52
C LEU A 656 6.97 16.10 -6.00
N ALA A 657 6.90 15.47 -4.84
CA ALA A 657 7.99 14.62 -4.33
C ALA A 657 8.21 13.37 -5.22
N TYR A 658 7.13 12.74 -5.69
CA TYR A 658 7.19 11.62 -6.64
C TYR A 658 7.81 12.02 -7.98
N PHE A 659 7.32 13.09 -8.61
CA PHE A 659 7.79 13.54 -9.92
C PHE A 659 9.26 13.94 -9.89
N LEU A 660 9.67 14.80 -8.94
CA LEU A 660 11.06 15.24 -8.82
C LEU A 660 12.03 14.09 -8.51
N ALA A 661 11.65 13.16 -7.63
CA ALA A 661 12.50 12.00 -7.33
C ALA A 661 12.75 11.11 -8.55
N LYS A 662 11.73 10.98 -9.41
CA LYS A 662 11.77 10.14 -10.60
C LYS A 662 12.56 10.78 -11.74
N ASP A 663 12.32 12.07 -12.00
CA ASP A 663 13.11 12.87 -12.94
C ASP A 663 14.60 12.93 -12.51
N THR A 664 14.89 13.07 -11.20
CA THR A 664 16.28 13.07 -10.69
C THR A 664 17.03 11.75 -10.97
N ILE A 665 16.37 10.59 -10.86
CA ILE A 665 17.00 9.31 -11.21
C ILE A 665 17.17 9.17 -12.73
N ASP A 666 16.25 9.68 -13.54
CA ASP A 666 16.38 9.68 -15.00
C ASP A 666 17.42 10.69 -15.53
N HIS A 667 17.78 11.73 -14.77
CA HIS A 667 18.90 12.62 -15.12
C HIS A 667 20.24 11.86 -15.20
N PHE A 668 20.45 10.83 -14.36
CA PHE A 668 21.63 9.96 -14.45
C PHE A 668 21.72 9.27 -15.82
N ASN A 669 20.60 8.71 -16.29
CA ASN A 669 20.50 8.10 -17.62
C ASN A 669 20.62 9.15 -18.75
N THR A 670 20.14 10.38 -18.52
CA THR A 670 20.24 11.51 -19.45
C THR A 670 21.68 11.96 -19.68
N ILE A 671 22.56 11.78 -18.69
CA ILE A 671 24.01 12.09 -18.77
C ILE A 671 24.78 10.92 -19.44
N ILE A 672 24.43 9.67 -19.12
CA ILE A 672 25.16 8.48 -19.60
C ILE A 672 24.80 8.12 -21.04
N LYS A 673 23.54 8.22 -21.47
CA LYS A 673 23.12 7.84 -22.84
C LYS A 673 23.89 8.59 -23.94
N PRO A 674 24.03 9.94 -23.88
CA PRO A 674 24.95 10.70 -24.72
C PRO A 674 26.38 10.14 -24.75
N MET A 675 26.95 9.80 -23.59
CA MET A 675 28.33 9.30 -23.47
C MET A 675 28.52 7.96 -24.19
N VAL A 676 27.59 7.02 -23.99
CA VAL A 676 27.62 5.70 -24.64
C VAL A 676 27.53 5.83 -26.16
N TYR A 677 26.55 6.58 -26.68
CA TYR A 677 26.39 6.80 -28.12
C TYR A 677 27.64 7.43 -28.75
N LEU A 678 28.10 8.53 -28.15
CA LEU A 678 29.22 9.33 -28.66
C LEU A 678 30.52 8.50 -28.70
N SER A 679 30.74 7.60 -27.74
CA SER A 679 31.94 6.76 -27.64
C SER A 679 32.17 5.84 -28.85
N MET A 680 31.11 5.42 -29.54
CA MET A 680 31.18 4.61 -30.77
C MET A 680 31.09 5.48 -32.01
N PHE A 681 30.20 6.48 -32.03
CA PHE A 681 30.04 7.37 -33.18
C PHE A 681 31.35 8.11 -33.54
N TYR A 682 32.09 8.62 -32.54
CA TYR A 682 33.40 9.24 -32.77
C TYR A 682 34.47 8.26 -33.26
N PHE A 683 34.43 7.00 -32.78
CA PHE A 683 35.43 6.00 -33.15
C PHE A 683 35.36 5.61 -34.62
N PHE A 684 34.14 5.47 -35.17
CA PHE A 684 33.94 5.09 -36.57
C PHE A 684 33.89 6.29 -37.54
N ASN A 685 33.38 7.45 -37.13
CA ASN A 685 33.16 8.59 -38.04
C ASN A 685 34.21 9.72 -37.92
N ASN A 686 34.95 9.79 -36.80
CA ASN A 686 36.03 10.76 -36.55
C ASN A 686 35.75 12.23 -37.00
N PRO A 687 34.63 12.87 -36.57
CA PRO A 687 34.30 14.22 -37.00
C PRO A 687 35.21 15.29 -36.37
N ARG A 688 35.50 16.38 -37.12
CA ARG A 688 36.44 17.44 -36.71
C ARG A 688 35.98 18.30 -35.52
N SER A 689 34.69 18.29 -35.18
CA SER A 689 34.12 18.86 -33.95
C SER A 689 34.74 18.25 -32.68
N SER A 690 34.86 19.02 -31.60
CA SER A 690 35.37 18.42 -30.34
C SER A 690 34.34 17.49 -29.70
N ILE A 691 34.83 16.44 -29.02
CA ILE A 691 33.98 15.50 -28.26
C ILE A 691 33.12 16.25 -27.24
N THR A 692 33.68 17.28 -26.59
CA THR A 692 32.97 18.13 -25.61
C THR A 692 31.83 18.93 -26.24
N ASP A 693 32.02 19.52 -27.42
CA ASP A 693 30.96 20.30 -28.09
C ASP A 693 29.77 19.40 -28.44
N ASN A 694 30.03 18.25 -29.05
CA ASN A 694 28.99 17.30 -29.45
C ASN A 694 28.35 16.58 -28.25
N TYR A 695 29.08 16.35 -27.15
CA TYR A 695 28.52 15.84 -25.90
C TYR A 695 27.50 16.82 -25.29
N ILE A 696 27.81 18.11 -25.24
CA ILE A 696 26.90 19.15 -24.72
C ILE A 696 25.62 19.20 -25.55
N VAL A 697 25.72 19.18 -26.88
CA VAL A 697 24.53 19.14 -27.77
C VAL A 697 23.70 17.87 -27.54
N LEU A 698 24.32 16.69 -27.43
CA LEU A 698 23.60 15.44 -27.14
C LEU A 698 22.92 15.46 -25.77
N VAL A 699 23.54 15.99 -24.71
CA VAL A 699 22.93 16.10 -23.38
C VAL A 699 21.70 17.03 -23.43
N CYS A 700 21.80 18.19 -24.08
CA CYS A 700 20.65 19.09 -24.26
C CYS A 700 19.54 18.46 -25.11
N LEU A 701 19.88 17.72 -26.17
CA LEU A 701 18.94 16.96 -26.98
C LEU A 701 18.22 15.89 -26.14
N VAL A 702 18.95 15.01 -25.44
CA VAL A 702 18.34 13.94 -24.63
C VAL A 702 17.52 14.51 -23.48
N TYR A 703 17.94 15.63 -22.87
CA TYR A 703 17.13 16.33 -21.87
C TYR A 703 15.80 16.86 -22.44
N CYS A 704 15.81 17.47 -23.62
CA CYS A 704 14.59 17.90 -24.32
C CYS A 704 13.68 16.71 -24.67
N VAL A 705 14.29 15.67 -25.24
CA VAL A 705 13.63 14.45 -25.73
C VAL A 705 12.97 13.65 -24.61
N THR A 706 13.61 13.55 -23.45
CA THR A 706 13.04 12.87 -22.26
C THR A 706 11.85 13.62 -21.67
N GLY A 707 11.90 14.96 -21.59
CA GLY A 707 10.77 15.77 -21.12
C GLY A 707 9.52 15.62 -22.00
N ILE A 708 9.69 15.61 -23.33
CA ILE A 708 8.61 15.33 -24.28
C ILE A 708 8.07 13.91 -24.10
N ALA A 709 8.93 12.91 -23.87
CA ALA A 709 8.50 11.54 -23.62
C ALA A 709 7.66 11.40 -22.34
N TYR A 710 7.93 12.19 -21.29
CA TYR A 710 7.12 12.21 -20.08
C TYR A 710 5.72 12.78 -20.32
N ALA A 711 5.61 13.89 -21.06
CA ALA A 711 4.31 14.48 -21.41
C ALA A 711 3.44 13.48 -22.20
N LEU A 712 4.04 12.77 -23.19
CA LEU A 712 3.38 11.70 -23.93
C LEU A 712 3.00 10.51 -23.02
N ALA A 713 3.93 10.03 -22.18
CA ALA A 713 3.69 8.89 -21.29
C ALA A 713 2.55 9.14 -20.28
N ILE A 714 2.36 10.38 -19.84
CA ILE A 714 1.32 10.76 -18.88
C ILE A 714 -0.03 10.95 -19.61
N PHE A 715 -0.06 11.71 -20.70
CA PHE A 715 -1.29 12.05 -21.42
C PHE A 715 -1.92 10.88 -22.18
N LEU A 716 -1.11 9.98 -22.74
CA LEU A 716 -1.55 8.84 -23.55
C LEU A 716 -1.40 7.52 -22.82
N GLU A 717 -2.12 6.50 -23.30
CA GLU A 717 -1.92 5.08 -22.96
C GLU A 717 -0.61 4.54 -23.58
N PRO A 718 0.01 3.49 -23.02
CA PRO A 718 1.37 3.06 -23.37
C PRO A 718 1.55 2.76 -24.87
N GLY A 719 0.59 2.10 -25.53
CA GLY A 719 0.63 1.79 -26.96
C GLY A 719 0.66 3.04 -27.84
N PRO A 720 -0.37 3.90 -27.81
CA PRO A 720 -0.37 5.18 -28.53
C PRO A 720 0.84 6.07 -28.18
N ALA A 721 1.27 6.10 -26.92
CA ALA A 721 2.42 6.90 -26.50
C ALA A 721 3.74 6.40 -27.13
N GLN A 722 3.90 5.08 -27.33
CA GLN A 722 5.04 4.50 -28.03
C GLN A 722 5.04 4.82 -29.53
N LEU A 723 3.88 4.82 -30.18
CA LEU A 723 3.75 5.22 -31.60
C LEU A 723 4.12 6.70 -31.79
N TRP A 724 3.57 7.60 -30.96
CA TRP A 724 3.93 9.02 -31.00
C TRP A 724 5.40 9.27 -30.63
N SER A 725 5.98 8.47 -29.74
CA SER A 725 7.41 8.50 -29.41
C SER A 725 8.31 8.19 -30.62
N VAL A 726 7.88 7.31 -31.53
CA VAL A 726 8.61 6.93 -32.76
C VAL A 726 8.35 7.91 -33.90
N LEU A 727 7.09 8.29 -34.13
CA LEU A 727 6.67 9.15 -35.25
C LEU A 727 7.20 10.59 -35.12
N LEU A 728 7.10 11.18 -33.91
CA LEU A 728 7.35 12.60 -33.70
C LEU A 728 8.81 13.02 -33.98
N PRO A 729 9.87 12.27 -33.60
CA PRO A 729 11.23 12.56 -34.06
C PRO A 729 11.39 12.62 -35.58
N VAL A 730 10.76 11.69 -36.33
CA VAL A 730 10.95 11.58 -37.79
C VAL A 730 10.24 12.71 -38.53
N VAL A 731 8.97 12.95 -38.20
CA VAL A 731 8.18 14.05 -38.80
C VAL A 731 8.80 15.41 -38.50
N LEU A 732 9.24 15.64 -37.25
CA LEU A 732 9.93 16.89 -36.89
C LEU A 732 11.33 17.01 -37.51
N MET A 733 12.02 15.91 -37.82
CA MET A 733 13.28 15.99 -38.57
C MET A 733 13.03 16.41 -40.01
N LEU A 734 12.02 15.84 -40.67
CA LEU A 734 11.64 16.18 -42.05
C LEU A 734 11.27 17.67 -42.16
N ILE A 735 10.47 18.19 -41.23
CA ILE A 735 10.11 19.62 -41.12
C ILE A 735 11.33 20.52 -40.80
N ALA A 736 12.36 19.99 -40.14
CA ALA A 736 13.59 20.74 -39.87
C ALA A 736 14.53 20.81 -41.08
N THR A 737 14.46 19.85 -42.02
CA THR A 737 15.25 19.80 -43.25
C THR A 737 14.56 20.39 -44.50
N HIS A 738 13.27 20.69 -44.43
CA HIS A 738 12.47 21.12 -45.58
C HIS A 738 12.62 22.64 -45.87
N ASN A 739 13.61 22.99 -46.70
CA ASN A 739 13.92 24.38 -47.06
C ASN A 739 13.04 24.89 -48.22
N SER A 740 11.77 25.19 -47.98
CA SER A 740 10.85 25.80 -48.96
C SER A 740 10.05 26.94 -48.32
N ASP A 741 10.07 28.12 -48.94
CA ASP A 741 9.47 29.34 -48.38
C ASP A 741 7.94 29.44 -48.55
N ASP A 742 7.32 28.53 -49.32
CA ASP A 742 5.90 28.60 -49.71
C ASP A 742 4.91 28.53 -48.54
N ASN A 743 5.28 27.85 -47.45
CA ASN A 743 4.37 27.54 -46.34
C ASN A 743 4.79 28.22 -45.02
N LYS A 744 4.25 29.42 -44.78
CA LYS A 744 4.46 30.21 -43.54
C LYS A 744 4.18 29.44 -42.24
N LEU A 745 3.24 28.49 -42.26
CA LEU A 745 2.94 27.61 -41.12
C LEU A 745 4.07 26.61 -40.86
N VAL A 746 4.62 26.00 -41.92
CA VAL A 746 5.72 25.03 -41.83
C VAL A 746 6.99 25.71 -41.35
N ASP A 747 7.33 26.90 -41.87
CA ASP A 747 8.46 27.70 -41.38
C ASP A 747 8.28 28.10 -39.89
N SER A 748 7.08 28.51 -39.49
CA SER A 748 6.77 28.83 -38.08
C SER A 748 6.93 27.60 -37.15
N ILE A 749 6.47 26.42 -37.57
CA ILE A 749 6.65 25.17 -36.82
C ILE A 749 8.14 24.77 -36.79
N SER A 750 8.83 24.91 -37.92
CA SER A 750 10.27 24.62 -38.08
C SER A 750 11.12 25.48 -37.14
N LYS A 751 10.75 26.76 -36.92
CA LYS A 751 11.41 27.67 -35.98
C LYS A 751 11.26 27.29 -34.50
N VAL A 752 10.21 26.55 -34.13
CA VAL A 752 9.96 26.04 -32.76
C VAL A 752 10.48 24.60 -32.58
N CYS A 753 11.14 24.06 -33.61
CA CYS A 753 11.41 22.63 -33.70
C CYS A 753 12.73 22.22 -33.02
N TYR A 754 12.66 21.36 -32.00
CA TYR A 754 13.85 20.93 -31.26
C TYR A 754 14.87 20.17 -32.13
N THR A 755 14.42 19.46 -33.17
CA THR A 755 15.29 18.78 -34.14
C THR A 755 16.12 19.77 -34.96
N LYS A 756 15.56 20.95 -35.29
CA LYS A 756 16.25 22.01 -36.02
C LYS A 756 17.35 22.64 -35.18
N TRP A 757 17.06 23.03 -33.94
CA TRP A 757 18.09 23.59 -33.03
C TRP A 757 19.19 22.58 -32.71
N ALA A 758 18.87 21.29 -32.61
CA ALA A 758 19.87 20.24 -32.43
C ALA A 758 20.78 20.09 -33.67
N LEU A 759 20.21 20.05 -34.88
CA LEU A 759 20.98 19.98 -36.12
C LEU A 759 21.86 21.23 -36.31
N GLU A 760 21.30 22.42 -36.14
CA GLU A 760 22.03 23.69 -36.20
C GLU A 760 23.21 23.70 -35.22
N ALA A 761 23.00 23.23 -33.97
CA ALA A 761 24.06 23.17 -32.97
C ALA A 761 25.18 22.18 -33.31
N PHE A 762 24.87 21.00 -33.88
CA PHE A 762 25.88 20.05 -34.37
C PHE A 762 26.65 20.59 -35.58
N VAL A 763 25.95 21.12 -36.59
CA VAL A 763 26.56 21.67 -37.80
C VAL A 763 27.47 22.85 -37.47
N ILE A 764 27.05 23.76 -36.58
CA ILE A 764 27.90 24.86 -36.10
C ILE A 764 29.11 24.34 -35.30
N ALA A 765 28.95 23.32 -34.45
CA ALA A 765 30.06 22.74 -33.68
C ALA A 765 31.15 22.15 -34.60
N ASN A 766 30.77 21.51 -35.71
CA ASN A 766 31.72 21.02 -36.70
C ASN A 766 32.28 22.17 -37.55
N ALA A 767 31.43 23.03 -38.12
CA ALA A 767 31.82 24.13 -39.02
C ALA A 767 32.79 25.13 -38.37
N LYS A 768 32.69 25.38 -37.04
CA LYS A 768 33.64 26.23 -36.30
C LYS A 768 35.10 25.78 -36.41
N ARG A 769 35.35 24.48 -36.63
CA ARG A 769 36.70 23.90 -36.76
C ARG A 769 37.28 23.95 -38.17
N TYR A 770 36.47 24.26 -39.18
CA TYR A 770 36.93 24.47 -40.56
C TYR A 770 37.40 25.92 -40.73
N SER A 771 38.65 26.09 -41.14
CA SER A 771 39.33 27.38 -41.35
C SER A 771 40.22 27.34 -42.60
N GLY A 772 40.83 28.47 -42.97
CA GLY A 772 41.63 28.58 -44.19
C GLY A 772 40.80 28.36 -45.45
N VAL A 773 41.26 27.50 -46.36
CA VAL A 773 40.66 27.22 -47.67
C VAL A 773 39.16 26.89 -47.59
N TRP A 774 38.73 26.17 -46.56
CA TRP A 774 37.32 25.76 -46.37
C TRP A 774 36.38 26.88 -45.92
N LEU A 775 36.86 28.11 -45.70
CA LEU A 775 36.05 29.23 -45.22
C LEU A 775 34.92 29.60 -46.20
N ILE A 776 35.19 29.57 -47.51
CA ILE A 776 34.19 29.92 -48.55
C ILE A 776 33.09 28.85 -48.58
N THR A 777 33.47 27.56 -48.65
CA THR A 777 32.55 26.41 -48.59
C THR A 777 31.69 26.43 -47.33
N ARG A 778 32.29 26.76 -46.19
CA ARG A 778 31.61 26.93 -44.89
C ARG A 778 30.58 28.05 -44.95
N CYS A 779 30.93 29.23 -45.48
CA CYS A 779 29.99 30.34 -45.61
C CYS A 779 28.85 30.00 -46.57
N GLY A 780 29.13 29.35 -47.71
CA GLY A 780 28.11 28.89 -48.65
C GLY A 780 27.11 27.90 -48.02
N SER A 781 27.62 26.84 -47.38
CA SER A 781 26.77 25.80 -46.75
C SER A 781 25.95 26.33 -45.56
N LEU A 782 26.53 27.22 -44.75
CA LEU A 782 25.79 27.88 -43.66
C LEU A 782 24.71 28.84 -44.20
N MET A 783 24.98 29.55 -45.30
CA MET A 783 24.01 30.44 -45.95
C MET A 783 22.85 29.66 -46.59
N GLN A 784 23.14 28.56 -47.29
CA GLN A 784 22.12 27.65 -47.83
C GLN A 784 21.16 27.10 -46.76
N ASN A 785 21.67 26.83 -45.55
CA ASN A 785 20.88 26.33 -44.43
C ASN A 785 20.35 27.43 -43.48
N ARG A 786 20.62 28.71 -43.77
CA ARG A 786 20.27 29.89 -42.95
C ARG A 786 20.77 29.80 -41.49
N TYR A 787 21.94 29.22 -41.24
CA TYR A 787 22.54 29.04 -39.89
C TYR A 787 23.58 30.11 -39.55
N ASP A 788 23.53 30.69 -38.34
CA ASP A 788 24.53 31.66 -37.83
C ASP A 788 25.42 31.02 -36.74
N LEU A 789 26.73 31.10 -36.94
CA LEU A 789 27.77 30.65 -36.01
C LEU A 789 27.62 31.21 -34.57
N LYS A 790 27.00 32.40 -34.42
CA LYS A 790 26.70 33.04 -33.13
C LYS A 790 25.50 32.41 -32.40
N ASN A 791 24.63 31.68 -33.09
CA ASN A 791 23.41 31.09 -32.50
C ASN A 791 23.68 29.89 -31.58
N TRP A 792 24.86 29.25 -31.63
CA TRP A 792 25.15 28.00 -30.91
C TRP A 792 24.65 27.95 -29.46
N TYR A 793 24.91 29.00 -28.67
CA TYR A 793 24.42 29.11 -27.28
C TYR A 793 22.89 29.28 -27.21
N LYS A 794 22.27 30.01 -28.14
CA LYS A 794 20.81 30.14 -28.24
C LYS A 794 20.16 28.77 -28.52
N CYS A 795 20.71 27.99 -29.46
CA CYS A 795 20.21 26.65 -29.79
C CYS A 795 20.21 25.73 -28.55
N LEU A 796 21.30 25.74 -27.78
CA LEU A 796 21.40 25.00 -26.51
C LEU A 796 20.38 25.48 -25.46
N ILE A 797 20.21 26.80 -25.30
CA ILE A 797 19.23 27.38 -24.38
C ILE A 797 17.80 27.02 -24.79
N CYS A 798 17.45 27.07 -26.08
CA CYS A 798 16.13 26.68 -26.60
C CYS A 798 15.83 25.18 -26.39
N LEU A 799 16.82 24.31 -26.62
CA LEU A 799 16.72 22.88 -26.31
C LEU A 799 16.47 22.63 -24.81
N PHE A 800 17.26 23.28 -23.93
CA PHE A 800 17.10 23.14 -22.49
C PHE A 800 15.75 23.70 -22.00
N ALA A 801 15.37 24.90 -22.44
CA ALA A 801 14.09 25.51 -22.11
C ALA A 801 12.91 24.63 -22.53
N THR A 802 12.96 24.00 -23.71
CA THR A 802 11.93 23.06 -24.18
C THR A 802 11.88 21.79 -23.34
N GLY A 803 13.03 21.29 -22.87
CA GLY A 803 13.11 20.18 -21.91
C GLY A 803 12.58 20.50 -20.52
N ALA A 804 12.66 21.76 -20.10
CA ALA A 804 12.10 22.24 -18.84
C ALA A 804 10.58 22.50 -18.96
N ILE A 805 10.14 23.16 -20.03
CA ILE A 805 8.71 23.42 -20.33
C ILE A 805 7.94 22.11 -20.47
N SER A 806 8.49 21.12 -21.21
CA SER A 806 7.84 19.80 -21.36
C SER A 806 7.78 18.99 -20.05
N ARG A 807 8.71 19.19 -19.11
CA ARG A 807 8.61 18.67 -17.74
C ARG A 807 7.53 19.41 -16.93
N GLY A 808 7.46 20.73 -17.06
CA GLY A 808 6.42 21.55 -16.41
C GLY A 808 5.01 21.15 -16.86
N THR A 809 4.79 20.97 -18.16
CA THR A 809 3.51 20.47 -18.69
C THR A 809 3.27 19.01 -18.32
N ALA A 810 4.28 18.14 -18.34
CA ALA A 810 4.16 16.76 -17.85
C ALA A 810 3.69 16.70 -16.38
N PHE A 811 4.28 17.50 -15.49
CA PHE A 811 3.86 17.59 -14.08
C PHE A 811 2.44 18.18 -13.95
N PHE A 812 2.12 19.27 -14.66
CA PHE A 812 0.78 19.85 -14.65
C PHE A 812 -0.29 18.86 -15.13
N CYS A 813 0.00 18.10 -16.19
CA CYS A 813 -0.85 17.02 -16.69
C CYS A 813 -0.99 15.87 -15.68
N MET A 814 0.06 15.52 -14.94
CA MET A 814 0.03 14.50 -13.88
C MET A 814 -0.83 14.90 -12.66
N VAL A 815 -1.05 16.20 -12.45
CA VAL A 815 -1.92 16.72 -11.38
C VAL A 815 -3.36 16.91 -11.87
N THR A 816 -3.55 17.34 -13.12
CA THR A 816 -4.89 17.69 -13.67
C THR A 816 -5.59 16.56 -14.41
N PHE A 817 -4.89 15.77 -15.23
CA PHE A 817 -5.47 14.69 -16.04
C PHE A 817 -5.41 13.35 -15.30
N GLN A 818 -6.28 13.22 -14.30
CA GLN A 818 -6.60 11.94 -13.65
C GLN A 818 -7.42 11.02 -14.57
N LYS A 819 -6.80 10.54 -15.66
CA LYS A 819 -7.25 9.35 -16.38
C LYS A 819 -6.94 8.13 -15.52
N LYS A 820 -8.00 7.39 -15.12
CA LYS A 820 -7.88 5.94 -14.93
C LYS A 820 -7.59 5.30 -16.30
#